data_AF-A0A0G4LGK1-F1
#
_entry.id   AF-A0A0G4LGK1-F1
#
_cell.length_a   1.000
_cell.length_b   1.000
_cell.length_c   1.000
_cell.angle_alpha   90.00
_cell.angle_beta   90.00
_cell.angle_gamma   90.00
#
_symmetry.space_group_name_H-M   'P 1'
#
loop_
_entity.id
_entity.type
_entity.pdbx_description
1 polymer ?
#
loop_
_entity_poly.entity_id
_entity_poly.type
_entity_poly.pdbx_seq_one_letter_code
_entity_poly.pdbx_strand_id
1 'polypeptide(L)'
;MKLMSTKPSQYVAEDAVTLTAEDSEDMWHAYNLITAGDTVVAHAVRKVVSETKTGSTQSERVHTMLAIKVKSTFFDPIAGQLQVSGVVKSENAYVSLGQHHTLDLEIGRPFTLSKPEGWDSVARDTLNEGLSDDKDGAMAAVVMQEGIANICLITQFRTVVKQRIESVVPKKRSAASDTSEGMRKFYQKTLSNLLRTVNFDQPRPLLLASPGFIAVDFKKYIADEGRDKSDKKLSNIAKEAIVVHTNSGHIHSLNEVLKSPEMGNKLKDFKFTKETKLMDTFFDKLRVDDGRAWYGTSAVTKAVQEGAVGPGGGTLIMNNSLFRSSDIATRKQYVALVDKVKEDGGEVRILSSDHESGQRLDMLGSVAALLSYPIADLDDEDADDADGVEGADDSKIKLNNGYEIPAVGYGLWKTPPEQAEEVCGEALRAGYRHIDSAASYKNEAGAGAAIKKATDIPRSEIFFTSKVRLINYEDSKAQVEKTLKETGLEYIDLMLLHCPYGGSEGRKGAWKALVEAQEAGKVRSIGVSNYGVHHLDQLEAHIKELEAERGGAGKGGAINVVQYEIHPWCARNDIATWSKQRGITVEAYSPLVRGERWGEENLQKLAKKHSKSEAQVLLRWSLQKGYVPLPKSVTPSRIRDNTNVFDFELSEEDMKSLETTEYAPVCWDPAITPLEGPLSG
;
A
#
# COMPACT_ATOMS: atom_id res chain seq x y z
N MET A 1 29.14 -0.31 -2.62
CA MET A 1 29.48 0.07 -1.23
C MET A 1 30.74 -0.66 -0.85
N LYS A 2 31.56 -0.07 0.02
CA LYS A 2 32.76 -0.72 0.52
C LYS A 2 32.61 -1.12 1.98
N LEU A 3 32.81 -2.41 2.26
CA LEU A 3 32.87 -2.93 3.63
C LEU A 3 34.21 -2.58 4.27
N MET A 4 34.17 -1.87 5.40
CA MET A 4 35.37 -1.45 6.13
C MET A 4 35.68 -2.37 7.32
N SER A 5 34.65 -2.75 8.08
CA SER A 5 34.76 -3.60 9.28
C SER A 5 33.43 -4.23 9.62
N THR A 6 33.45 -5.42 10.20
CA THR A 6 32.30 -6.12 10.81
C THR A 6 32.44 -6.25 12.33
N LYS A 7 33.44 -5.58 12.93
CA LYS A 7 33.71 -5.63 14.37
C LYS A 7 32.85 -4.60 15.13
N PRO A 8 32.43 -4.91 16.37
CA PRO A 8 31.78 -3.94 17.25
C PRO A 8 32.66 -2.71 17.48
N SER A 9 32.01 -1.56 17.67
CA SER A 9 32.63 -0.25 17.83
C SER A 9 32.53 0.22 19.29
N GLN A 10 33.36 1.16 19.73
CA GLN A 10 33.25 1.75 21.07
C GLN A 10 31.88 2.39 21.35
N TYR A 11 31.09 2.64 20.30
CA TYR A 11 29.74 3.21 20.39
C TYR A 11 28.62 2.16 20.28
N VAL A 12 28.92 0.89 19.93
CA VAL A 12 27.90 -0.15 19.66
C VAL A 12 28.41 -1.55 20.00
N ALA A 13 27.65 -2.29 20.83
CA ALA A 13 28.07 -3.57 21.42
C ALA A 13 27.84 -4.83 20.54
N GLU A 14 26.95 -4.80 19.54
CA GLU A 14 26.46 -5.98 18.81
C GLU A 14 26.55 -5.82 17.27
N ASP A 15 26.88 -6.91 16.56
CA ASP A 15 26.92 -7.13 15.09
C ASP A 15 26.83 -5.87 14.22
N ALA A 16 27.85 -5.02 14.35
CA ALA A 16 27.93 -3.74 13.67
C ALA A 16 28.71 -3.86 12.36
N VAL A 17 28.22 -3.22 11.31
CA VAL A 17 28.84 -3.19 9.98
C VAL A 17 29.20 -1.74 9.65
N THR A 18 30.49 -1.49 9.43
CA THR A 18 31.00 -0.20 8.97
C THR A 18 31.11 -0.19 7.45
N LEU A 19 30.40 0.73 6.82
CA LEU A 19 30.26 0.87 5.37
C LEU A 19 30.71 2.26 4.94
N THR A 20 31.26 2.34 3.74
CA THR A 20 31.50 3.61 3.04
C THR A 20 30.77 3.57 1.70
N ALA A 21 29.89 4.55 1.47
CA ALA A 21 29.25 4.74 0.16
C ALA A 21 30.24 5.43 -0.79
N GLU A 22 30.50 4.84 -1.96
CA GLU A 22 31.44 5.41 -2.95
C GLU A 22 30.73 6.25 -4.02
N ASP A 23 29.44 6.01 -4.24
CA ASP A 23 28.60 6.68 -5.22
C ASP A 23 27.15 6.89 -4.71
N SER A 24 26.29 7.49 -5.52
CA SER A 24 24.88 7.74 -5.17
C SER A 24 24.01 6.47 -5.19
N GLU A 25 24.41 5.42 -5.93
CA GLU A 25 23.72 4.12 -5.91
C GLU A 25 23.93 3.43 -4.56
N ASP A 26 25.16 3.50 -4.04
CA ASP A 26 25.51 3.06 -2.71
C ASP A 26 24.70 3.77 -1.63
N MET A 27 24.40 5.06 -1.82
CA MET A 27 23.52 5.81 -0.92
C MET A 27 22.08 5.32 -0.98
N TRP A 28 21.59 4.92 -2.16
CA TRP A 28 20.28 4.28 -2.31
C TRP A 28 20.23 2.89 -1.64
N HIS A 29 21.28 2.07 -1.79
CA HIS A 29 21.37 0.80 -1.08
C HIS A 29 21.47 1.01 0.44
N ALA A 30 22.24 2.00 0.90
CA ALA A 30 22.28 2.38 2.31
C ALA A 30 20.90 2.85 2.82
N TYR A 31 20.16 3.59 2.01
CA TYR A 31 18.80 4.01 2.30
C TYR A 31 17.86 2.82 2.48
N ASN A 32 17.95 1.79 1.63
CA ASN A 32 17.16 0.56 1.76
C ASN A 32 17.60 -0.31 2.94
N LEU A 33 18.87 -0.26 3.32
CA LEU A 33 19.41 -1.06 4.42
C LEU A 33 19.08 -0.48 5.81
N ILE A 34 19.04 0.86 5.93
CA ILE A 34 18.79 1.56 7.19
C ILE A 34 17.28 1.68 7.42
N THR A 35 16.81 1.13 8.53
CA THR A 35 15.39 1.11 8.90
C THR A 35 15.13 1.76 10.26
N ALA A 36 13.88 2.14 10.53
CA ALA A 36 13.49 2.67 11.82
C ALA A 36 13.78 1.63 12.94
N GLY A 37 14.35 2.09 14.06
CA GLY A 37 14.79 1.24 15.17
C GLY A 37 16.28 0.89 15.15
N ASP A 38 16.93 0.96 13.98
CA ASP A 38 18.36 0.69 13.83
C ASP A 38 19.21 1.74 14.57
N THR A 39 20.46 1.39 14.86
CA THR A 39 21.45 2.33 15.40
C THR A 39 22.45 2.68 14.31
N VAL A 40 22.54 3.98 13.96
CA VAL A 40 23.51 4.50 12.99
C VAL A 40 24.51 5.40 13.70
N VAL A 41 25.79 5.16 13.44
CA VAL A 41 26.90 5.99 13.91
C VAL A 41 27.57 6.64 12.71
N ALA A 42 27.50 7.96 12.63
CA ALA A 42 28.13 8.72 11.56
C ALA A 42 28.71 10.04 12.09
N HIS A 43 29.51 10.67 11.24
CA HIS A 43 30.06 11.99 11.50
C HIS A 43 28.95 13.06 11.44
N ALA A 44 28.85 13.90 12.45
CA ALA A 44 27.90 15.00 12.56
C ALA A 44 28.60 16.33 12.80
N VAL A 45 28.01 17.42 12.31
CA VAL A 45 28.44 18.78 12.61
C VAL A 45 27.39 19.43 13.51
N ARG A 46 27.80 19.92 14.68
CA ARG A 46 26.90 20.55 15.63
C ARG A 46 27.36 21.96 15.97
N LYS A 47 26.41 22.91 15.93
CA LYS A 47 26.62 24.24 16.49
C LYS A 47 26.45 24.17 18.01
N VAL A 48 27.54 24.31 18.75
CA VAL A 48 27.53 24.39 20.21
C VAL A 48 27.54 25.86 20.60
N VAL A 49 26.58 26.26 21.42
CA VAL A 49 26.54 27.61 22.00
C VAL A 49 27.05 27.49 23.42
N SER A 50 28.25 28.01 23.68
CA SER A 50 28.85 28.08 25.01
C SER A 50 28.68 29.48 25.58
N GLU A 51 28.24 29.57 26.82
CA GLU A 51 28.18 30.83 27.56
C GLU A 51 29.53 31.05 28.26
N THR A 52 30.18 32.17 27.97
CA THR A 52 31.44 32.53 28.63
C THR A 52 31.19 33.00 30.06
N LYS A 53 32.21 32.95 30.92
CA LYS A 53 32.12 33.45 32.31
C LYS A 53 31.72 34.94 32.42
N THR A 54 31.82 35.68 31.32
CA THR A 54 31.44 37.08 31.17
C THR A 54 30.01 37.30 30.67
N GLY A 55 29.22 36.25 30.48
CA GLY A 55 27.81 36.32 30.06
C GLY A 55 27.59 36.56 28.55
N SER A 56 28.65 36.49 27.73
CA SER A 56 28.53 36.53 26.27
C SER A 56 28.42 35.12 25.70
N THR A 57 27.51 34.94 24.74
CA THR A 57 27.30 33.66 24.04
C THR A 57 28.23 33.57 22.84
N GLN A 58 29.03 32.50 22.79
CA GLN A 58 29.88 32.17 21.65
C GLN A 58 29.35 30.91 20.98
N SER A 59 29.21 30.92 19.65
CA SER A 59 28.79 29.75 18.90
C SER A 59 29.93 29.19 18.06
N GLU A 60 30.24 27.91 18.26
CA GLU A 60 31.28 27.17 17.54
C GLU A 60 30.67 25.95 16.84
N ARG A 61 31.18 25.58 15.66
CA ARG A 61 30.79 24.35 14.97
C ARG A 61 31.77 23.25 15.33
N VAL A 62 31.29 22.22 16.01
CA VAL A 62 32.09 21.08 16.47
C VAL A 62 31.76 19.86 15.63
N HIS A 63 32.80 19.17 15.17
CA HIS A 63 32.71 17.90 14.47
C HIS A 63 32.75 16.75 15.49
N THR A 64 31.78 15.85 15.44
CA THR A 64 31.72 14.74 16.40
C THR A 64 31.03 13.51 15.82
N MET A 65 31.35 12.33 16.34
CA MET A 65 30.64 11.10 15.98
C MET A 65 29.41 10.95 16.88
N LEU A 66 28.25 10.73 16.28
CA LEU A 66 26.99 10.53 17.02
C LEU A 66 26.37 9.20 16.65
N ALA A 67 25.98 8.44 17.68
CA ALA A 67 25.12 7.28 17.54
C ALA A 67 23.67 7.70 17.75
N ILE A 68 22.84 7.51 16.74
CA ILE A 68 21.40 7.78 16.82
C ILE A 68 20.60 6.48 16.62
N LYS A 69 19.51 6.34 17.36
CA LYS A 69 18.43 5.40 17.07
C LYS A 69 17.54 6.01 16.00
N VAL A 70 17.50 5.37 14.84
CA VAL A 70 16.80 5.86 13.65
C VAL A 70 15.29 5.92 13.91
N LYS A 71 14.69 7.07 13.63
CA LYS A 71 13.23 7.28 13.64
C LYS A 71 12.69 7.36 12.21
N SER A 72 13.39 8.07 11.33
CA SER A 72 13.02 8.21 9.93
C SER A 72 14.25 8.44 9.05
N THR A 73 14.13 8.07 7.79
CA THR A 73 15.19 8.25 6.77
C THR A 73 14.60 8.97 5.57
N PHE A 74 15.33 9.90 5.00
CA PHE A 74 14.96 10.61 3.77
C PHE A 74 16.13 10.54 2.79
N PHE A 75 15.86 10.10 1.56
CA PHE A 75 16.86 10.04 0.50
C PHE A 75 16.48 10.99 -0.62
N ASP A 76 17.41 11.84 -1.01
CA ASP A 76 17.29 12.69 -2.19
C ASP A 76 18.07 12.05 -3.35
N PRO A 77 17.39 11.50 -4.38
CA PRO A 77 18.04 10.83 -5.50
C PRO A 77 18.79 11.80 -6.43
N ILE A 78 18.46 13.10 -6.42
CA ILE A 78 19.13 14.12 -7.24
C ILE A 78 20.41 14.58 -6.54
N ALA A 79 20.33 14.84 -5.24
CA ALA A 79 21.49 15.26 -4.44
C ALA A 79 22.41 14.10 -4.05
N GLY A 80 21.92 12.85 -4.11
CA GLY A 80 22.65 11.67 -3.65
C GLY A 80 22.92 11.68 -2.14
N GLN A 81 22.07 12.39 -1.38
CA GLN A 81 22.23 12.59 0.06
C GLN A 81 21.18 11.78 0.82
N LEU A 82 21.62 11.14 1.91
CA LEU A 82 20.77 10.36 2.78
C LEU A 82 20.76 11.00 4.17
N GLN A 83 19.60 11.49 4.57
CA GLN A 83 19.37 12.06 5.89
C GLN A 83 18.75 11.01 6.80
N VAL A 84 19.36 10.81 7.96
CA VAL A 84 18.91 9.85 8.97
C VAL A 84 18.54 10.63 10.23
N SER A 85 17.25 10.74 10.51
CA SER A 85 16.72 11.44 11.68
C SER A 85 16.43 10.45 12.81
N GLY A 86 16.79 10.82 14.03
CA GLY A 86 16.70 9.91 15.16
C GLY A 86 16.90 10.56 16.51
N VAL A 87 17.07 9.71 17.52
CA VAL A 87 17.30 10.08 18.91
C VAL A 87 18.70 9.63 19.32
N VAL A 88 19.47 10.50 19.97
CA VAL A 88 20.85 10.19 20.37
C VAL A 88 20.88 9.09 21.45
N LYS A 89 21.62 8.02 21.16
CA LYS A 89 21.71 6.79 22.00
C LYS A 89 22.92 6.80 22.92
N SER A 90 24.03 7.40 22.50
CA SER A 90 25.26 7.51 23.30
C SER A 90 25.47 8.97 23.73
N GLU A 91 25.68 9.19 25.02
CA GLU A 91 26.08 10.50 25.54
C GLU A 91 27.43 10.92 24.95
N ASN A 92 27.54 12.18 24.57
CA ASN A 92 28.77 12.78 24.06
C ASN A 92 28.97 14.14 24.73
N ALA A 93 30.20 14.65 24.79
CA ALA A 93 30.55 15.89 25.50
C ALA A 93 29.72 17.13 25.09
N TYR A 94 29.09 17.08 23.92
CA TYR A 94 28.30 18.17 23.34
C TYR A 94 26.81 17.84 23.17
N VAL A 95 26.38 16.61 23.46
CA VAL A 95 25.03 16.11 23.15
C VAL A 95 24.51 15.21 24.25
N SER A 96 23.41 15.63 24.87
CA SER A 96 22.69 14.85 25.88
C SER A 96 21.93 13.69 25.25
N LEU A 97 21.85 12.59 26.00
CA LEU A 97 21.09 11.40 25.64
C LEU A 97 19.60 11.75 25.47
N GLY A 98 18.94 11.20 24.45
CA GLY A 98 17.52 11.46 24.19
C GLY A 98 17.21 12.68 23.32
N GLN A 99 18.20 13.50 22.95
CA GLN A 99 17.97 14.63 22.05
C GLN A 99 17.76 14.17 20.60
N HIS A 100 16.85 14.83 19.88
CA HIS A 100 16.67 14.62 18.45
C HIS A 100 17.82 15.19 17.63
N HIS A 101 18.30 14.42 16.66
CA HIS A 101 19.32 14.84 15.72
C HIS A 101 19.13 14.19 14.34
N THR A 102 19.63 14.85 13.30
CA THR A 102 19.63 14.36 11.93
C THR A 102 21.07 14.25 11.45
N LEU A 103 21.45 13.05 11.03
CA LEU A 103 22.74 12.76 10.42
C LEU A 103 22.62 12.85 8.91
N ASP A 104 23.45 13.69 8.29
CA ASP A 104 23.62 13.74 6.84
C ASP A 104 24.75 12.78 6.47
N LEU A 105 24.41 11.66 5.83
CA LEU A 105 25.41 10.74 5.30
C LEU A 105 25.97 11.33 4.00
N GLU A 106 27.29 11.27 3.86
CA GLU A 106 28.03 11.81 2.72
C GLU A 106 28.79 10.70 2.00
N ILE A 107 28.90 10.82 0.68
CA ILE A 107 29.71 9.93 -0.15
C ILE A 107 31.18 10.03 0.29
N GLY A 108 31.86 8.88 0.41
CA GLY A 108 33.26 8.77 0.82
C GLY A 108 33.48 8.82 2.33
N ARG A 109 32.46 9.10 3.15
CA ARG A 109 32.56 9.03 4.62
C ARG A 109 32.02 7.71 5.15
N PRO A 110 32.75 7.07 6.10
CA PRO A 110 32.27 5.84 6.70
C PRO A 110 31.13 6.12 7.68
N PHE A 111 30.14 5.23 7.69
CA PHE A 111 29.13 5.14 8.74
C PHE A 111 29.04 3.71 9.25
N THR A 112 28.62 3.54 10.50
CA THR A 112 28.44 2.22 11.12
C THR A 112 26.97 1.98 11.38
N LEU A 113 26.45 0.87 10.88
CA LEU A 113 25.09 0.42 11.07
C LEU A 113 25.08 -0.78 12.01
N SER A 114 24.14 -0.78 12.96
CA SER A 114 23.85 -1.92 13.81
C SER A 114 22.34 -2.11 13.92
N LYS A 115 21.91 -3.37 13.80
CA LYS A 115 20.51 -3.78 13.85
C LYS A 115 20.27 -4.53 15.18
N PRO A 116 19.59 -3.91 16.16
CA PRO A 116 19.37 -4.53 17.48
C PRO A 116 18.57 -5.84 17.43
N GLU A 117 17.69 -5.98 16.43
CA GLU A 117 16.88 -7.19 16.22
C GLU A 117 17.62 -8.28 15.42
N GLY A 118 18.88 -8.04 15.06
CA GLY A 118 19.68 -8.90 14.19
C GLY A 118 19.57 -8.53 12.71
N TRP A 119 20.45 -9.15 11.91
CA TRP A 119 20.42 -9.06 10.45
C TRP A 119 19.52 -10.15 9.91
N ASP A 120 18.41 -9.80 9.26
CA ASP A 120 17.54 -10.75 8.56
C ASP A 120 18.13 -11.15 7.17
N SER A 121 17.54 -12.14 6.53
CA SER A 121 18.01 -12.66 5.23
C SER A 121 17.97 -11.59 4.13
N VAL A 122 16.89 -10.79 4.09
CA VAL A 122 16.68 -9.71 3.11
C VAL A 122 17.71 -8.59 3.29
N ALA A 123 18.03 -8.21 4.52
CA ALA A 123 19.05 -7.21 4.83
C ALA A 123 20.46 -7.72 4.51
N ARG A 124 20.74 -9.01 4.70
CA ARG A 124 22.00 -9.62 4.26
C ARG A 124 22.10 -9.64 2.73
N ASP A 125 21.04 -9.98 2.03
CA ASP A 125 21.02 -9.96 0.56
C ASP A 125 21.18 -8.53 0.03
N THR A 126 20.45 -7.56 0.59
CA THR A 126 20.59 -6.13 0.26
C THR A 126 22.01 -5.63 0.52
N LEU A 127 22.64 -6.07 1.62
CA LEU A 127 24.02 -5.74 1.93
C LEU A 127 24.98 -6.36 0.91
N ASN A 128 24.82 -7.65 0.60
CA ASN A 128 25.66 -8.36 -0.37
C ASN A 128 25.54 -7.76 -1.78
N GLU A 129 24.34 -7.40 -2.20
CA GLU A 129 24.07 -6.71 -3.46
C GLU A 129 24.77 -5.35 -3.49
N GLY A 130 24.65 -4.57 -2.41
CA GLY A 130 25.33 -3.30 -2.26
C GLY A 130 26.86 -3.41 -2.23
N LEU A 131 27.41 -4.52 -1.74
CA LEU A 131 28.87 -4.80 -1.70
C LEU A 131 29.41 -5.40 -3.00
N SER A 132 28.57 -5.96 -3.84
CA SER A 132 28.97 -6.54 -5.12
C SER A 132 29.45 -5.44 -6.07
N ASP A 133 30.63 -5.63 -6.67
CA ASP A 133 31.07 -4.83 -7.82
C ASP A 133 30.28 -5.17 -9.09
N ASP A 134 29.59 -6.30 -9.09
CA ASP A 134 28.82 -6.86 -10.20
C ASP A 134 27.32 -6.72 -9.90
N LYS A 135 26.87 -5.48 -9.72
CA LYS A 135 25.49 -5.14 -9.33
C LYS A 135 24.48 -5.57 -10.39
N ASP A 136 23.29 -6.00 -9.97
CA ASP A 136 22.16 -6.29 -10.86
C ASP A 136 21.76 -5.01 -11.62
N GLY A 137 22.10 -4.97 -12.91
CA GLY A 137 21.93 -3.79 -13.78
C GLY A 137 23.22 -3.21 -14.36
N ALA A 138 24.41 -3.72 -14.01
CA ALA A 138 25.65 -3.32 -14.64
C ALA A 138 25.75 -3.88 -16.08
N MET A 139 25.93 -2.99 -17.07
CA MET A 139 26.11 -3.36 -18.47
C MET A 139 27.58 -3.72 -18.72
N ALA A 140 27.82 -4.85 -19.37
CA ALA A 140 29.17 -5.19 -19.82
C ALA A 140 29.52 -4.37 -21.06
N ALA A 141 30.71 -3.78 -21.10
CA ALA A 141 31.18 -3.03 -22.26
C ALA A 141 32.59 -3.42 -22.66
N VAL A 142 32.81 -3.54 -23.97
CA VAL A 142 34.13 -3.78 -24.55
C VAL A 142 34.44 -2.65 -25.50
N VAL A 143 35.39 -1.81 -25.12
CA VAL A 143 35.89 -0.73 -25.96
C VAL A 143 37.16 -1.23 -26.64
N MET A 144 37.17 -1.25 -27.96
CA MET A 144 38.23 -1.88 -28.73
C MET A 144 38.72 -1.05 -29.90
N GLN A 145 40.00 -1.22 -30.22
CA GLN A 145 40.70 -0.71 -31.39
C GLN A 145 41.71 -1.78 -31.83
N GLU A 146 42.30 -1.65 -33.02
CA GLU A 146 43.31 -2.61 -33.50
C GLU A 146 44.44 -2.79 -32.45
N GLY A 147 44.48 -3.97 -31.85
CA GLY A 147 45.49 -4.36 -30.86
C GLY A 147 45.23 -3.96 -29.40
N ILE A 148 44.13 -3.26 -29.08
CA ILE A 148 43.78 -2.87 -27.71
C ILE A 148 42.29 -3.12 -27.46
N ALA A 149 41.96 -3.79 -26.36
CA ALA A 149 40.59 -3.92 -25.86
C ALA A 149 40.53 -3.65 -24.35
N ASN A 150 39.56 -2.85 -23.94
CA ASN A 150 39.25 -2.56 -22.54
C ASN A 150 37.89 -3.17 -22.22
N ILE A 151 37.86 -4.12 -21.28
CA ILE A 151 36.62 -4.71 -20.76
C ILE A 151 36.24 -3.92 -19.51
N CYS A 152 35.04 -3.37 -19.53
CA CYS A 152 34.50 -2.51 -18.50
C CYS A 152 33.12 -3.02 -18.06
N LEU A 153 32.74 -2.73 -16.82
CA LEU A 153 31.37 -2.77 -16.35
C LEU A 153 30.88 -1.34 -16.19
N ILE A 154 29.75 -1.03 -16.83
CA ILE A 154 29.10 0.27 -16.76
C ILE A 154 27.94 0.14 -15.78
N THR A 155 28.02 0.82 -14.65
CA THR A 155 26.88 1.05 -13.76
C THR A 155 26.23 2.39 -14.09
N GLN A 156 25.14 2.74 -13.40
CA GLN A 156 24.45 4.02 -13.59
C GLN A 156 25.35 5.24 -13.32
N PHE A 157 26.38 5.09 -12.47
CA PHE A 157 27.20 6.21 -12.00
C PHE A 157 28.70 6.07 -12.30
N ARG A 158 29.21 4.86 -12.56
CA ARG A 158 30.64 4.64 -12.84
C ARG A 158 30.89 3.61 -13.93
N THR A 159 32.00 3.78 -14.64
CA THR A 159 32.57 2.75 -15.52
C THR A 159 33.78 2.14 -14.82
N VAL A 160 33.68 0.88 -14.43
CA VAL A 160 34.77 0.12 -13.79
C VAL A 160 35.51 -0.69 -14.85
N VAL A 161 36.80 -0.42 -15.03
CA VAL A 161 37.65 -1.21 -15.93
C VAL A 161 38.03 -2.50 -15.21
N LYS A 162 37.61 -3.65 -15.76
CA LYS A 162 37.95 -4.96 -15.19
C LYS A 162 39.26 -5.49 -15.76
N GLN A 163 39.47 -5.35 -17.07
CA GLN A 163 40.66 -5.88 -17.74
C GLN A 163 41.04 -5.04 -18.95
N ARG A 164 42.34 -4.79 -19.10
CA ARG A 164 42.94 -4.22 -20.32
C ARG A 164 43.72 -5.31 -21.06
N ILE A 165 43.48 -5.40 -22.36
CA ILE A 165 44.06 -6.41 -23.25
C ILE A 165 44.83 -5.69 -24.32
N GLU A 166 46.11 -6.05 -24.45
CA GLU A 166 46.97 -5.57 -25.52
C GLU A 166 47.49 -6.76 -26.34
N SER A 167 47.52 -6.60 -27.65
CA SER A 167 48.06 -7.56 -28.60
C SER A 167 48.70 -6.83 -29.78
N VAL A 168 49.86 -7.32 -30.22
CA VAL A 168 50.53 -6.75 -31.39
C VAL A 168 49.86 -7.29 -32.66
N VAL A 169 49.15 -6.43 -33.38
CA VAL A 169 48.55 -6.75 -34.68
C VAL A 169 49.48 -6.26 -35.80
N PRO A 170 49.93 -7.12 -36.73
CA PRO A 170 50.78 -6.71 -37.85
C PRO A 170 50.09 -5.67 -38.74
N LYS A 171 50.82 -4.62 -39.15
CA LYS A 171 50.27 -3.58 -40.04
C LYS A 171 50.07 -4.10 -41.47
N LYS A 172 49.12 -3.51 -42.21
CA LYS A 172 48.72 -3.81 -43.62
C LYS A 172 49.83 -3.87 -44.68
N ARG A 173 51.11 -3.67 -44.33
CA ARG A 173 52.28 -3.92 -45.21
C ARG A 173 52.77 -5.38 -45.15
N SER A 174 52.25 -6.18 -44.23
CA SER A 174 52.47 -7.63 -44.13
C SER A 174 51.48 -8.40 -45.01
N ALA A 175 51.71 -9.70 -45.22
CA ALA A 175 50.78 -10.53 -46.00
C ALA A 175 49.36 -10.47 -45.39
N ALA A 176 48.34 -10.41 -46.25
CA ALA A 176 46.94 -10.29 -45.81
C ALA A 176 46.51 -11.43 -44.86
N SER A 177 47.12 -12.63 -45.02
CA SER A 177 46.98 -13.77 -44.12
C SER A 177 47.40 -13.43 -42.68
N ASP A 178 48.57 -12.82 -42.51
CA ASP A 178 49.20 -12.60 -41.20
C ASP A 178 48.43 -11.56 -40.39
N THR A 179 47.88 -10.56 -41.06
CA THR A 179 47.01 -9.55 -40.44
C THR A 179 45.69 -10.18 -39.97
N SER A 180 45.09 -11.06 -40.78
CA SER A 180 43.82 -11.73 -40.44
C SER A 180 43.98 -12.74 -39.28
N GLU A 181 45.10 -13.47 -39.23
CA GLU A 181 45.40 -14.40 -38.16
C GLU A 181 45.72 -13.67 -36.84
N GLY A 182 46.43 -12.54 -36.92
CA GLY A 182 46.68 -11.66 -35.78
C GLY A 182 45.39 -11.10 -35.16
N MET A 183 44.43 -10.67 -36.00
CA MET A 183 43.13 -10.20 -35.53
C MET A 183 42.29 -11.33 -34.93
N ARG A 184 42.30 -12.53 -35.52
CA ARG A 184 41.61 -13.70 -34.94
C ARG A 184 42.16 -14.06 -33.55
N LYS A 185 43.48 -14.05 -33.37
CA LYS A 185 44.13 -14.25 -32.06
C LYS A 185 43.74 -13.17 -31.06
N PHE A 186 43.64 -11.91 -31.50
CA PHE A 186 43.16 -10.81 -30.66
C PHE A 186 41.71 -11.00 -30.21
N TYR A 187 40.80 -11.38 -31.12
CA TYR A 187 39.41 -11.66 -30.78
C TYR A 187 39.26 -12.84 -29.83
N GLN A 188 39.99 -13.94 -30.06
CA GLN A 188 40.00 -15.09 -29.16
C GLN A 188 40.47 -14.70 -27.74
N LYS A 189 41.57 -13.92 -27.64
CA LYS A 189 42.08 -13.41 -26.36
C LYS A 189 41.03 -12.50 -25.70
N THR A 190 40.37 -11.65 -26.45
CA THR A 190 39.35 -10.73 -25.94
C THR A 190 38.13 -11.48 -25.40
N LEU A 191 37.59 -12.44 -26.16
CA LEU A 191 36.45 -13.26 -25.74
C LEU A 191 36.76 -14.10 -24.50
N SER A 192 37.94 -14.73 -24.45
CA SER A 192 38.33 -15.55 -23.29
C SER A 192 38.45 -14.73 -22.00
N ASN A 193 38.92 -13.48 -22.09
CA ASN A 193 38.97 -12.59 -20.94
C ASN A 193 37.59 -12.06 -20.56
N LEU A 194 36.75 -11.72 -21.55
CA LEU A 194 35.38 -11.25 -21.31
C LEU A 194 34.56 -12.27 -20.49
N LEU A 195 34.61 -13.55 -20.87
CA LEU A 195 33.89 -14.61 -20.16
C LEU A 195 34.47 -14.92 -18.76
N ARG A 196 35.72 -14.53 -18.49
CA ARG A 196 36.35 -14.72 -17.17
C ARG A 196 36.07 -13.56 -16.22
N THR A 197 35.94 -12.35 -16.75
CA THR A 197 35.79 -11.13 -15.94
C THR A 197 34.34 -10.73 -15.72
N VAL A 198 33.43 -11.18 -16.58
CA VAL A 198 32.01 -10.83 -16.56
C VAL A 198 31.19 -12.11 -16.48
N ASN A 199 30.29 -12.17 -15.51
CA ASN A 199 29.35 -13.28 -15.37
C ASN A 199 28.16 -13.08 -16.34
N PHE A 200 27.94 -14.05 -17.23
CA PHE A 200 26.82 -14.08 -18.17
C PHE A 200 25.81 -15.22 -17.86
N ASP A 201 25.87 -15.81 -16.67
CA ASP A 201 24.84 -16.77 -16.23
C ASP A 201 23.47 -16.09 -16.07
N GLN A 202 23.46 -14.79 -15.80
CA GLN A 202 22.27 -13.95 -15.91
C GLN A 202 22.29 -13.17 -17.24
N PRO A 203 21.12 -12.95 -17.88
CA PRO A 203 21.05 -12.19 -19.12
C PRO A 203 21.52 -10.75 -18.88
N ARG A 204 22.69 -10.42 -19.44
CA ARG A 204 23.35 -9.13 -19.28
C ARG A 204 23.63 -8.50 -20.65
N PRO A 205 23.24 -7.23 -20.87
CA PRO A 205 23.53 -6.56 -22.13
C PRO A 205 25.04 -6.35 -22.29
N LEU A 206 25.50 -6.58 -23.54
CA LEU A 206 26.89 -6.37 -23.95
C LEU A 206 26.97 -5.20 -24.93
N LEU A 207 27.71 -4.16 -24.56
CA LEU A 207 28.02 -3.02 -25.40
C LEU A 207 29.39 -3.21 -26.07
N LEU A 208 29.44 -3.16 -27.38
CA LEU A 208 30.67 -3.24 -28.17
C LEU A 208 30.94 -1.89 -28.81
N ALA A 209 32.05 -1.26 -28.45
CA ALA A 209 32.40 0.08 -28.90
C ALA A 209 33.73 0.08 -29.65
N SER A 210 33.77 0.62 -30.88
CA SER A 210 35.01 0.73 -31.64
C SER A 210 34.99 1.84 -32.69
N PRO A 211 36.15 2.38 -33.09
CA PRO A 211 36.28 3.10 -34.35
C PRO A 211 36.18 2.12 -35.53
N GLY A 212 35.35 2.46 -36.52
CA GLY A 212 35.15 1.65 -37.72
C GLY A 212 34.37 0.35 -37.47
N PHE A 213 34.82 -0.75 -38.08
CA PHE A 213 34.06 -2.02 -38.16
C PHE A 213 34.49 -3.10 -37.17
N ILE A 214 35.48 -2.83 -36.31
CA ILE A 214 36.11 -3.83 -35.43
C ILE A 214 35.10 -4.47 -34.48
N ALA A 215 34.21 -3.67 -33.88
CA ALA A 215 33.15 -4.16 -32.99
C ALA A 215 32.11 -5.01 -33.73
N VAL A 216 31.81 -4.68 -35.00
CA VAL A 216 30.89 -5.46 -35.85
C VAL A 216 31.51 -6.82 -36.18
N ASP A 217 32.80 -6.82 -36.54
CA ASP A 217 33.55 -8.04 -36.83
C ASP A 217 33.69 -8.92 -35.58
N PHE A 218 33.92 -8.30 -34.42
CA PHE A 218 33.97 -9.03 -33.16
C PHE A 218 32.60 -9.62 -32.77
N LYS A 219 31.50 -8.89 -32.97
CA LYS A 219 30.14 -9.41 -32.78
C LYS A 219 29.89 -10.65 -33.65
N LYS A 220 30.32 -10.61 -34.92
CA LYS A 220 30.24 -11.75 -35.82
C LYS A 220 31.11 -12.92 -35.35
N TYR A 221 32.33 -12.64 -34.89
CA TYR A 221 33.21 -13.66 -34.32
C TYR A 221 32.59 -14.38 -33.11
N ILE A 222 31.93 -13.65 -32.19
CA ILE A 222 31.21 -14.26 -31.06
C ILE A 222 30.07 -15.16 -31.55
N ALA A 223 29.32 -14.72 -32.56
CA ALA A 223 28.23 -15.51 -33.14
C ALA A 223 28.73 -16.78 -33.84
N ASP A 224 29.87 -16.71 -34.53
CA ASP A 224 30.50 -17.85 -35.20
C ASP A 224 31.03 -18.85 -34.16
N GLU A 225 31.75 -18.38 -33.14
CA GLU A 225 32.29 -19.24 -32.08
C GLU A 225 31.17 -19.92 -31.25
N GLY A 226 30.05 -19.21 -31.01
CA GLY A 226 28.88 -19.80 -30.35
C GLY A 226 28.22 -20.91 -31.17
N ARG A 227 28.18 -20.76 -32.51
CA ARG A 227 27.71 -21.82 -33.42
C ARG A 227 28.65 -23.01 -33.45
N ASP A 228 29.95 -22.75 -33.58
CA ASP A 228 30.98 -23.80 -33.67
C ASP A 228 31.06 -24.66 -32.39
N LYS A 229 30.90 -24.03 -31.22
CA LYS A 229 30.89 -24.71 -29.92
C LYS A 229 29.51 -25.20 -29.46
N SER A 230 28.46 -24.95 -30.25
CA SER A 230 27.06 -25.21 -29.87
C SER A 230 26.67 -24.59 -28.51
N ASP A 231 27.28 -23.46 -28.15
CA ASP A 231 27.02 -22.77 -26.89
C ASP A 231 25.89 -21.74 -27.09
N LYS A 232 24.69 -22.12 -26.63
CA LYS A 232 23.48 -21.27 -26.69
C LYS A 232 23.67 -19.94 -25.95
N LYS A 233 24.49 -19.90 -24.88
CA LYS A 233 24.73 -18.66 -24.11
C LYS A 233 25.45 -17.64 -24.99
N LEU A 234 26.53 -18.05 -25.65
CA LEU A 234 27.32 -17.20 -26.54
C LEU A 234 26.51 -16.69 -27.74
N SER A 235 25.66 -17.54 -28.34
CA SER A 235 24.77 -17.12 -29.42
C SER A 235 23.76 -16.07 -28.98
N ASN A 236 23.20 -16.20 -27.78
CA ASN A 236 22.27 -15.21 -27.23
C ASN A 236 22.98 -13.89 -26.90
N ILE A 237 24.17 -13.94 -26.29
CA ILE A 237 24.99 -12.75 -26.02
C ILE A 237 25.30 -12.00 -27.33
N ALA A 238 25.69 -12.72 -28.38
CA ALA A 238 25.95 -12.11 -29.69
C ALA A 238 24.70 -11.48 -30.31
N LYS A 239 23.51 -12.06 -30.11
CA LYS A 239 22.25 -11.51 -30.61
C LYS A 239 21.87 -10.21 -29.90
N GLU A 240 22.03 -10.18 -28.58
CA GLU A 240 21.68 -9.04 -27.72
C GLU A 240 22.77 -7.95 -27.67
N ALA A 241 23.98 -8.23 -28.17
CA ALA A 241 25.08 -7.27 -28.17
C ALA A 241 24.77 -6.01 -29.01
N ILE A 242 24.92 -4.85 -28.38
CA ILE A 242 24.72 -3.53 -28.99
C ILE A 242 26.06 -3.03 -29.51
N VAL A 243 26.11 -2.61 -30.77
CA VAL A 243 27.33 -2.05 -31.37
C VAL A 243 27.19 -0.55 -31.44
N VAL A 244 28.22 0.18 -30.99
CA VAL A 244 28.29 1.64 -31.05
C VAL A 244 29.64 2.08 -31.64
N HIS A 245 29.59 3.12 -32.46
CA HIS A 245 30.79 3.73 -33.03
C HIS A 245 31.45 4.70 -32.04
N THR A 246 32.76 4.58 -31.85
CA THR A 246 33.56 5.51 -31.03
C THR A 246 34.72 6.09 -31.82
N ASN A 247 35.24 7.24 -31.38
CA ASN A 247 36.42 7.85 -32.01
C ASN A 247 37.74 7.12 -31.67
N SER A 248 37.79 6.36 -30.56
CA SER A 248 38.98 5.60 -30.14
C SER A 248 38.61 4.33 -29.37
N GLY A 249 39.61 3.46 -29.15
CA GLY A 249 39.52 2.26 -28.30
C GLY A 249 39.70 2.51 -26.80
N HIS A 250 39.76 3.77 -26.36
CA HIS A 250 40.02 4.14 -24.96
C HIS A 250 38.74 4.49 -24.20
N ILE A 251 38.79 4.34 -22.87
CA ILE A 251 37.63 4.52 -21.96
C ILE A 251 37.02 5.94 -22.06
N HIS A 252 37.82 6.97 -22.34
CA HIS A 252 37.30 8.34 -22.47
C HIS A 252 36.27 8.47 -23.60
N SER A 253 36.40 7.69 -24.68
CA SER A 253 35.44 7.68 -25.79
C SER A 253 34.12 7.02 -25.43
N LEU A 254 34.10 6.16 -24.41
CA LEU A 254 32.89 5.54 -23.91
C LEU A 254 32.01 6.55 -23.15
N ASN A 255 32.63 7.48 -22.41
CA ASN A 255 31.90 8.54 -21.69
C ASN A 255 31.11 9.47 -22.61
N GLU A 256 31.59 9.70 -23.84
CA GLU A 256 30.90 10.49 -24.86
C GLU A 256 29.63 9.77 -25.34
N VAL A 257 29.75 8.48 -25.62
CA VAL A 257 28.64 7.62 -26.03
C VAL A 257 27.58 7.49 -24.95
N LEU A 258 27.98 7.36 -23.68
CA LEU A 258 27.05 7.21 -22.56
C LEU A 258 26.24 8.47 -22.25
N LYS A 259 26.73 9.65 -22.65
CA LYS A 259 25.98 10.92 -22.53
C LYS A 259 24.94 11.09 -23.63
N SER A 260 24.94 10.25 -24.65
CA SER A 260 23.94 10.34 -25.73
C SER A 260 22.55 9.91 -25.23
N PRO A 261 21.48 10.64 -25.60
CA PRO A 261 20.12 10.31 -25.17
C PRO A 261 19.65 8.95 -25.70
N GLU A 262 20.15 8.50 -26.86
CA GLU A 262 19.85 7.17 -27.41
C GLU A 262 20.34 6.03 -26.51
N MET A 263 21.54 6.17 -25.92
CA MET A 263 22.07 5.19 -24.98
C MET A 263 21.41 5.31 -23.61
N GLY A 264 21.05 6.52 -23.18
CA GLY A 264 20.34 6.75 -21.92
C GLY A 264 18.99 6.03 -21.84
N ASN A 265 18.18 6.09 -22.90
CA ASN A 265 16.90 5.36 -22.97
C ASN A 265 17.12 3.84 -22.98
N LYS A 266 18.06 3.37 -23.80
CA LYS A 266 18.41 1.95 -23.84
C LYS A 266 18.91 1.44 -22.48
N LEU A 267 19.77 2.18 -21.79
CA LEU A 267 20.30 1.79 -20.47
C LEU A 267 19.19 1.67 -19.42
N LYS A 268 18.25 2.63 -19.42
CA LYS A 268 17.09 2.61 -18.52
C LYS A 268 16.21 1.40 -18.79
N ASP A 269 15.94 1.11 -20.05
CA ASP A 269 15.19 -0.09 -20.43
C ASP A 269 15.89 -1.33 -19.90
N PHE A 270 17.22 -1.45 -20.02
CA PHE A 270 17.97 -2.67 -19.66
C PHE A 270 17.99 -3.04 -18.18
N LYS A 271 18.23 -2.10 -17.25
CA LYS A 271 18.33 -2.42 -15.81
C LYS A 271 17.03 -3.06 -15.29
N PHE A 272 15.91 -2.63 -15.86
CA PHE A 272 14.59 -3.09 -15.44
C PHE A 272 13.89 -3.96 -16.48
N THR A 273 14.52 -4.30 -17.62
CA THR A 273 13.88 -5.13 -18.67
C THR A 273 13.42 -6.45 -18.09
N LYS A 274 14.18 -7.05 -17.16
CA LYS A 274 13.82 -8.31 -16.54
C LYS A 274 12.60 -8.17 -15.63
N GLU A 275 12.53 -7.09 -14.86
CA GLU A 275 11.40 -6.77 -13.99
C GLU A 275 10.15 -6.39 -14.78
N THR A 276 10.29 -5.58 -15.83
CA THR A 276 9.19 -5.22 -16.73
C THR A 276 8.67 -6.46 -17.46
N LYS A 277 9.55 -7.32 -17.99
CA LYS A 277 9.13 -8.60 -18.59
C LYS A 277 8.44 -9.52 -17.60
N LEU A 278 8.90 -9.55 -16.35
CA LEU A 278 8.28 -10.33 -15.29
C LEU A 278 6.87 -9.82 -14.99
N MET A 279 6.69 -8.49 -14.89
CA MET A 279 5.37 -7.87 -14.73
C MET A 279 4.48 -8.08 -15.95
N ASP A 280 5.00 -7.97 -17.17
CA ASP A 280 4.25 -8.25 -18.40
C ASP A 280 3.78 -9.71 -18.42
N THR A 281 4.67 -10.66 -18.05
CA THR A 281 4.31 -12.08 -17.92
C THR A 281 3.24 -12.28 -16.86
N PHE A 282 3.32 -11.57 -15.74
CA PHE A 282 2.30 -11.60 -14.69
C PHE A 282 0.94 -11.10 -15.18
N PHE A 283 0.89 -9.95 -15.86
CA PHE A 283 -0.36 -9.41 -16.41
C PHE A 283 -0.93 -10.28 -17.53
N ASP A 284 -0.09 -10.87 -18.38
CA ASP A 284 -0.51 -11.81 -19.42
C ASP A 284 -1.16 -13.05 -18.78
N LYS A 285 -0.60 -13.55 -17.67
CA LYS A 285 -1.16 -14.68 -16.93
C LYS A 285 -2.47 -14.31 -16.22
N LEU A 286 -2.54 -13.14 -15.62
CA LEU A 286 -3.77 -12.63 -15.02
C LEU A 286 -4.90 -12.47 -16.06
N ARG A 287 -4.55 -12.06 -17.29
CA ARG A 287 -5.53 -11.93 -18.39
C ARG A 287 -6.03 -13.27 -18.93
N VAL A 288 -5.18 -14.30 -18.92
CA VAL A 288 -5.58 -15.66 -19.33
C VAL A 288 -6.45 -16.33 -18.26
N ASP A 289 -6.33 -15.88 -17.00
CA ASP A 289 -7.09 -16.38 -15.85
C ASP A 289 -6.93 -17.91 -15.68
N ASP A 290 -5.68 -18.37 -15.74
CA ASP A 290 -5.35 -19.80 -15.60
C ASP A 290 -5.09 -20.22 -14.14
N GLY A 291 -5.42 -19.37 -13.15
CA GLY A 291 -5.19 -19.62 -11.72
C GLY A 291 -3.72 -19.65 -11.30
N ARG A 292 -2.79 -19.17 -12.15
CA ARG A 292 -1.33 -19.16 -11.84
C ARG A 292 -0.77 -17.81 -11.47
N ALA A 293 -1.56 -16.75 -11.50
CA ALA A 293 -1.13 -15.41 -11.13
C ALA A 293 -2.06 -14.85 -10.06
N TRP A 294 -1.50 -14.58 -8.88
CA TRP A 294 -2.25 -14.08 -7.73
C TRP A 294 -1.57 -12.82 -7.18
N TYR A 295 -2.35 -11.90 -6.65
CA TYR A 295 -1.87 -10.67 -6.02
C TYR A 295 -2.56 -10.42 -4.69
N GLY A 296 -1.96 -9.56 -3.87
CA GLY A 296 -2.44 -9.26 -2.53
C GLY A 296 -1.91 -10.21 -1.45
N THR A 297 -1.81 -9.71 -0.23
CA THR A 297 -1.12 -10.39 0.87
C THR A 297 -1.78 -11.71 1.26
N SER A 298 -3.12 -11.78 1.32
CA SER A 298 -3.85 -12.98 1.74
C SER A 298 -3.66 -14.14 0.75
N ALA A 299 -4.02 -13.93 -0.52
CA ALA A 299 -3.93 -14.94 -1.58
C ALA A 299 -2.48 -15.43 -1.79
N VAL A 300 -1.51 -14.51 -1.80
CA VAL A 300 -0.09 -14.88 -1.94
C VAL A 300 0.42 -15.65 -0.72
N THR A 301 -0.03 -15.30 0.49
CA THR A 301 0.34 -16.05 1.70
C THR A 301 -0.21 -17.47 1.64
N LYS A 302 -1.48 -17.66 1.25
CA LYS A 302 -2.07 -19.00 1.04
C LYS A 302 -1.30 -19.79 -0.03
N ALA A 303 -1.02 -19.18 -1.18
CA ALA A 303 -0.28 -19.83 -2.27
C ALA A 303 1.14 -20.27 -1.87
N VAL A 304 1.84 -19.46 -1.06
CA VAL A 304 3.13 -19.84 -0.49
C VAL A 304 2.96 -20.92 0.57
N GLN A 305 1.88 -20.89 1.37
CA GLN A 305 1.61 -21.92 2.36
C GLN A 305 1.40 -23.30 1.74
N GLU A 306 0.70 -23.36 0.61
CA GLU A 306 0.49 -24.57 -0.18
C GLU A 306 1.72 -25.02 -0.97
N GLY A 307 2.79 -24.22 -1.01
CA GLY A 307 4.02 -24.54 -1.74
C GLY A 307 3.94 -24.27 -3.24
N ALA A 308 2.91 -23.59 -3.73
CA ALA A 308 2.73 -23.33 -5.17
C ALA A 308 3.79 -22.41 -5.77
N VAL A 309 4.44 -21.59 -4.92
CA VAL A 309 5.52 -20.68 -5.30
C VAL A 309 6.90 -21.35 -5.20
N GLY A 310 6.99 -22.59 -4.71
CA GLY A 310 8.24 -23.32 -4.44
C GLY A 310 8.65 -24.31 -5.55
N PRO A 311 8.48 -25.64 -5.34
CA PRO A 311 9.01 -26.67 -6.23
C PRO A 311 8.30 -26.69 -7.58
N GLY A 312 8.92 -26.05 -8.57
CA GLY A 312 8.38 -25.93 -9.93
C GLY A 312 8.71 -24.61 -10.63
N GLY A 313 9.41 -23.69 -9.95
CA GLY A 313 9.86 -22.43 -10.54
C GLY A 313 8.84 -21.30 -10.43
N GLY A 314 8.03 -21.29 -9.36
CA GLY A 314 7.18 -20.14 -9.03
C GLY A 314 8.03 -18.91 -8.70
N THR A 315 7.44 -17.73 -8.84
CA THR A 315 8.12 -16.45 -8.56
C THR A 315 7.29 -15.57 -7.63
N LEU A 316 7.83 -15.28 -6.46
CA LEU A 316 7.29 -14.25 -5.55
C LEU A 316 7.82 -12.88 -5.98
N ILE A 317 6.92 -11.91 -6.17
CA ILE A 317 7.23 -10.55 -6.57
C ILE A 317 6.76 -9.60 -5.46
N MET A 318 7.68 -8.80 -4.91
CA MET A 318 7.34 -7.87 -3.82
C MET A 318 7.99 -6.52 -3.98
N ASN A 319 7.30 -5.48 -3.51
CA ASN A 319 7.85 -4.14 -3.48
C ASN A 319 8.81 -3.96 -2.29
N ASN A 320 9.95 -3.29 -2.51
CA ASN A 320 10.92 -3.02 -1.45
C ASN A 320 10.34 -2.13 -0.32
N SER A 321 9.27 -1.37 -0.60
CA SER A 321 8.54 -0.54 0.38
C SER A 321 8.01 -1.36 1.57
N LEU A 322 7.61 -2.62 1.35
CA LEU A 322 7.02 -3.50 2.37
C LEU A 322 8.02 -3.85 3.47
N PHE A 323 9.28 -4.06 3.12
CA PHE A 323 10.36 -4.31 4.09
C PHE A 323 10.75 -3.06 4.88
N ARG A 324 10.22 -1.89 4.50
CA ARG A 324 10.49 -0.60 5.12
C ARG A 324 9.31 -0.07 5.94
N SER A 325 8.22 -0.84 6.03
CA SER A 325 7.09 -0.52 6.90
C SER A 325 7.58 -0.22 8.32
N SER A 326 6.95 0.79 8.95
CA SER A 326 7.21 1.15 10.35
C SER A 326 6.70 0.09 11.33
N ASP A 327 5.79 -0.78 10.89
CA ASP A 327 5.33 -1.91 11.69
C ASP A 327 6.32 -3.09 11.60
N ILE A 328 6.86 -3.46 12.75
CA ILE A 328 7.84 -4.54 12.91
C ILE A 328 7.17 -5.90 12.67
N ALA A 329 5.90 -6.08 13.07
CA ALA A 329 5.19 -7.35 12.92
C ALA A 329 4.97 -7.67 11.43
N THR A 330 4.43 -6.71 10.69
CA THR A 330 4.27 -6.79 9.23
C THR A 330 5.59 -7.08 8.52
N ARG A 331 6.70 -6.43 8.91
CA ARG A 331 8.01 -6.70 8.30
C ARG A 331 8.48 -8.13 8.57
N LYS A 332 8.36 -8.62 9.80
CA LYS A 332 8.74 -9.99 10.17
C LYS A 332 7.91 -11.02 9.38
N GLN A 333 6.63 -10.75 9.14
CA GLN A 333 5.76 -11.59 8.32
C GLN A 333 6.25 -11.67 6.86
N TYR A 334 6.55 -10.55 6.22
CA TYR A 334 7.04 -10.56 4.83
C TYR A 334 8.43 -11.18 4.71
N VAL A 335 9.31 -10.98 5.69
CA VAL A 335 10.62 -11.67 5.73
C VAL A 335 10.44 -13.18 5.86
N ALA A 336 9.54 -13.63 6.75
CA ALA A 336 9.22 -15.05 6.89
C ALA A 336 8.64 -15.65 5.60
N LEU A 337 7.84 -14.88 4.86
CA LEU A 337 7.30 -15.29 3.55
C LEU A 337 8.42 -15.49 2.52
N VAL A 338 9.39 -14.56 2.45
CA VAL A 338 10.58 -14.69 1.58
C VAL A 338 11.40 -15.91 1.94
N ASP A 339 11.66 -16.10 3.23
CA ASP A 339 12.48 -17.21 3.72
C ASP A 339 11.83 -18.55 3.38
N LYS A 340 10.52 -18.66 3.56
CA LYS A 340 9.74 -19.84 3.18
C LYS A 340 9.81 -20.12 1.69
N VAL A 341 9.58 -19.12 0.83
CA VAL A 341 9.65 -19.32 -0.64
C VAL A 341 11.06 -19.78 -1.06
N LYS A 342 12.10 -19.22 -0.46
CA LYS A 342 13.49 -19.64 -0.73
C LYS A 342 13.76 -21.06 -0.25
N GLU A 343 13.24 -21.44 0.92
CA GLU A 343 13.36 -22.80 1.47
C GLU A 343 12.66 -23.82 0.57
N ASP A 344 11.48 -23.48 0.07
CA ASP A 344 10.70 -24.31 -0.86
C ASP A 344 11.30 -24.34 -2.30
N GLY A 345 12.39 -23.60 -2.55
CA GLY A 345 13.10 -23.57 -3.83
C GLY A 345 12.50 -22.66 -4.90
N GLY A 346 11.63 -21.72 -4.51
CA GLY A 346 11.04 -20.70 -5.36
C GLY A 346 11.96 -19.50 -5.61
N GLU A 347 11.65 -18.71 -6.64
CA GLU A 347 12.39 -17.48 -6.94
C GLU A 347 11.73 -16.26 -6.27
N VAL A 348 12.50 -15.42 -5.59
CA VAL A 348 12.00 -14.17 -4.99
C VAL A 348 12.58 -12.98 -5.74
N ARG A 349 11.72 -12.04 -6.14
CA ARG A 349 12.07 -10.82 -6.87
C ARG A 349 11.53 -9.60 -6.13
N ILE A 350 12.46 -8.76 -5.65
CA ILE A 350 12.14 -7.52 -4.97
C ILE A 350 12.24 -6.38 -6.00
N LEU A 351 11.14 -5.67 -6.23
CA LEU A 351 11.05 -4.54 -7.15
C LEU A 351 11.26 -3.23 -6.40
N SER A 352 11.87 -2.25 -7.07
CA SER A 352 12.03 -0.90 -6.53
C SER A 352 10.74 -0.08 -6.68
N SER A 353 10.27 0.52 -5.58
CA SER A 353 9.12 1.44 -5.58
C SER A 353 9.28 2.64 -6.52
N ASP A 354 10.52 3.06 -6.79
CA ASP A 354 10.82 4.23 -7.63
C ASP A 354 10.73 3.94 -9.13
N HIS A 355 10.65 2.65 -9.51
CA HIS A 355 10.58 2.22 -10.90
C HIS A 355 9.13 1.92 -11.33
N GLU A 356 8.86 2.02 -12.63
CA GLU A 356 7.53 1.77 -13.20
C GLU A 356 7.01 0.36 -12.88
N SER A 357 7.87 -0.66 -12.88
CA SER A 357 7.53 -2.04 -12.50
C SER A 357 7.02 -2.12 -11.05
N GLY A 358 7.69 -1.44 -10.11
CA GLY A 358 7.27 -1.36 -8.71
C GLY A 358 6.01 -0.53 -8.50
N GLN A 359 5.83 0.58 -9.24
CA GLN A 359 4.61 1.39 -9.20
C GLN A 359 3.40 0.60 -9.70
N ARG A 360 3.56 -0.20 -10.77
CA ARG A 360 2.52 -1.10 -11.27
C ARG A 360 2.16 -2.18 -10.25
N LEU A 361 3.16 -2.74 -9.54
CA LEU A 361 2.92 -3.71 -8.48
C LEU A 361 2.23 -3.08 -7.26
N ASP A 362 2.54 -1.82 -6.94
CA ASP A 362 1.94 -1.09 -5.82
C ASP A 362 0.41 -0.94 -5.99
N MET A 363 -0.04 -0.70 -7.23
CA MET A 363 -1.47 -0.68 -7.58
C MET A 363 -2.19 -2.02 -7.32
N LEU A 364 -1.46 -3.12 -7.19
CA LEU A 364 -1.98 -4.47 -6.92
C LEU A 364 -1.77 -4.92 -5.46
N GLY A 365 -1.49 -3.99 -4.55
CA GLY A 365 -1.25 -4.30 -3.15
C GLY A 365 0.22 -4.63 -2.81
N SER A 366 1.16 -4.26 -3.68
CA SER A 366 2.62 -4.36 -3.46
C SER A 366 3.20 -5.78 -3.30
N VAL A 367 2.37 -6.83 -3.40
CA VAL A 367 2.74 -8.26 -3.36
C VAL A 367 2.02 -9.02 -4.47
N ALA A 368 2.76 -9.83 -5.22
CA ALA A 368 2.21 -10.73 -6.24
C ALA A 368 3.00 -12.04 -6.30
N ALA A 369 2.39 -13.10 -6.83
CA ALA A 369 3.03 -14.38 -7.05
C ALA A 369 2.63 -15.01 -8.39
N LEU A 370 3.62 -15.60 -9.05
CA LEU A 370 3.47 -16.52 -10.16
C LEU A 370 3.62 -17.94 -9.64
N LEU A 371 2.58 -18.75 -9.78
CA LEU A 371 2.51 -20.10 -9.27
C LEU A 371 3.03 -21.10 -10.31
N SER A 372 3.68 -22.15 -9.82
CA SER A 372 4.20 -23.24 -10.66
C SER A 372 3.08 -24.14 -11.21
N TYR A 373 2.00 -24.31 -10.46
CA TYR A 373 0.77 -25.00 -10.84
C TYR A 373 -0.44 -24.11 -10.54
N PRO A 374 -1.55 -24.26 -11.28
CA PRO A 374 -2.73 -23.46 -11.07
C PRO A 374 -3.41 -23.85 -9.75
N ILE A 375 -3.76 -22.85 -8.96
CA ILE A 375 -4.68 -23.00 -7.83
C ILE A 375 -5.84 -22.06 -8.14
N ALA A 376 -7.05 -22.62 -8.21
CA ALA A 376 -8.27 -21.83 -8.31
C ALA A 376 -8.68 -21.40 -6.90
N ASP A 377 -9.43 -20.31 -6.79
CA ASP A 377 -10.20 -20.01 -5.58
C ASP A 377 -9.32 -19.71 -4.34
N LEU A 378 -8.11 -19.16 -4.53
CA LEU A 378 -7.27 -18.69 -3.40
C LEU A 378 -7.85 -17.44 -2.73
N ASP A 379 -8.72 -16.71 -3.43
CA ASP A 379 -9.56 -15.63 -2.95
C ASP A 379 -10.90 -16.10 -2.37
N ASP A 380 -11.33 -17.34 -2.64
CA ASP A 380 -12.51 -17.91 -2.00
C ASP A 380 -12.19 -18.34 -0.56
N GLU A 381 -13.11 -18.03 0.33
CA GLU A 381 -13.07 -18.40 1.75
C GLU A 381 -13.75 -19.76 1.97
N ASP A 382 -13.33 -20.78 1.22
CA ASP A 382 -13.71 -22.17 1.53
C ASP A 382 -12.61 -22.79 2.39
N ALA A 383 -12.74 -22.63 3.71
CA ALA A 383 -11.99 -23.40 4.69
C ALA A 383 -12.94 -24.32 5.46
N ASP A 384 -12.99 -25.58 5.04
CA ASP A 384 -13.63 -26.68 5.75
C ASP A 384 -13.05 -26.83 7.18
N ASP A 385 -13.95 -26.69 8.15
CA ASP A 385 -14.04 -27.29 9.49
C ASP A 385 -12.75 -27.82 10.17
N ALA A 386 -12.19 -27.00 11.07
CA ALA A 386 -11.81 -27.43 12.42
C ALA A 386 -11.60 -26.23 13.36
N ASP A 387 -12.50 -26.11 14.34
CA ASP A 387 -12.50 -25.19 15.50
C ASP A 387 -12.72 -23.70 15.19
N GLY A 388 -13.97 -23.27 15.45
CA GLY A 388 -14.53 -22.02 14.97
C GLY A 388 -13.90 -20.73 15.47
N VAL A 389 -13.53 -19.88 14.51
CA VAL A 389 -13.81 -18.44 14.43
C VAL A 389 -13.89 -18.10 12.94
N GLU A 390 -15.10 -17.80 12.42
CA GLU A 390 -15.32 -17.32 11.05
C GLU A 390 -14.58 -15.98 10.84
N GLY A 391 -13.72 -15.88 9.82
CA GLY A 391 -13.14 -14.62 9.38
C GLY A 391 -14.15 -13.90 8.50
N ALA A 392 -14.87 -12.92 9.06
CA ALA A 392 -15.83 -12.12 8.30
C ALA A 392 -15.11 -11.09 7.42
N ASP A 393 -15.58 -10.88 6.19
CA ASP A 393 -15.37 -9.63 5.45
C ASP A 393 -15.94 -8.48 6.29
N ASP A 394 -15.10 -7.86 7.12
CA ASP A 394 -15.43 -6.73 8.00
C ASP A 394 -16.03 -5.52 7.24
N SER A 395 -15.98 -5.51 5.90
CA SER A 395 -16.48 -4.41 5.07
C SER A 395 -18.00 -4.47 4.82
N LYS A 396 -18.67 -5.59 5.10
CA LYS A 396 -20.13 -5.75 4.90
C LYS A 396 -20.80 -6.53 6.02
N ILE A 397 -22.08 -6.25 6.25
CA ILE A 397 -22.91 -6.90 7.26
C ILE A 397 -24.15 -7.47 6.59
N LYS A 398 -24.44 -8.74 6.85
CA LYS A 398 -25.65 -9.41 6.35
C LYS A 398 -26.88 -8.99 7.14
N LEU A 399 -27.92 -8.54 6.44
CA LEU A 399 -29.21 -8.16 7.01
C LEU A 399 -30.15 -9.37 7.11
N ASN A 400 -31.16 -9.26 7.98
CA ASN A 400 -32.17 -10.30 8.22
C ASN A 400 -32.94 -10.75 6.95
N ASN A 401 -33.05 -9.88 5.95
CA ASN A 401 -33.69 -10.17 4.67
C ASN A 401 -32.72 -10.71 3.60
N GLY A 402 -31.46 -11.01 3.96
CA GLY A 402 -30.45 -11.61 3.10
C GLY A 402 -29.65 -10.63 2.23
N TYR A 403 -30.00 -9.35 2.21
CA TYR A 403 -29.17 -8.31 1.58
C TYR A 403 -27.97 -7.96 2.47
N GLU A 404 -26.96 -7.34 1.88
CA GLU A 404 -25.76 -6.88 2.60
C GLU A 404 -25.75 -5.35 2.68
N ILE A 405 -25.34 -4.82 3.83
CA ILE A 405 -25.06 -3.40 4.02
C ILE A 405 -23.55 -3.19 4.22
N PRO A 406 -22.92 -2.20 3.55
CA PRO A 406 -21.54 -1.85 3.84
C PRO A 406 -21.35 -1.43 5.30
N ALA A 407 -20.24 -1.86 5.92
CA ALA A 407 -19.97 -1.64 7.33
C ALA A 407 -19.73 -0.17 7.69
N VAL A 408 -19.39 0.69 6.72
CA VAL A 408 -19.24 2.13 6.92
C VAL A 408 -20.05 2.89 5.87
N GLY A 409 -20.90 3.81 6.32
CA GLY A 409 -21.71 4.66 5.45
C GLY A 409 -21.31 6.13 5.48
N TYR A 410 -21.64 6.86 4.44
CA TYR A 410 -21.40 8.30 4.34
C TYR A 410 -22.69 9.08 4.60
N GLY A 411 -22.71 9.88 5.67
CA GLY A 411 -23.89 10.63 6.09
C GLY A 411 -24.04 11.99 5.40
N LEU A 412 -25.27 12.36 5.02
CA LEU A 412 -25.59 13.64 4.36
C LEU A 412 -26.29 14.68 5.24
N TRP A 413 -26.46 14.41 6.53
CA TRP A 413 -27.12 15.37 7.42
C TRP A 413 -26.35 16.71 7.47
N LYS A 414 -27.08 17.81 7.25
CA LYS A 414 -26.55 19.17 7.12
C LYS A 414 -25.50 19.36 6.00
N THR A 415 -25.45 18.48 5.02
CA THR A 415 -24.74 18.76 3.76
C THR A 415 -25.63 19.66 2.89
N PRO A 416 -25.17 20.84 2.46
CA PRO A 416 -25.95 21.71 1.59
C PRO A 416 -26.35 21.00 0.29
N PRO A 417 -27.59 21.16 -0.21
CA PRO A 417 -28.05 20.48 -1.43
C PRO A 417 -27.13 20.68 -2.65
N GLU A 418 -26.56 21.88 -2.79
CA GLU A 418 -25.66 22.25 -3.88
C GLU A 418 -24.28 21.55 -3.81
N GLN A 419 -23.86 21.09 -2.62
CA GLN A 419 -22.59 20.37 -2.44
C GLN A 419 -22.78 18.84 -2.44
N ALA A 420 -24.01 18.36 -2.29
CA ALA A 420 -24.29 16.96 -2.06
C ALA A 420 -23.78 16.05 -3.17
N GLU A 421 -23.90 16.47 -4.43
CA GLU A 421 -23.37 15.72 -5.57
C GLU A 421 -21.84 15.57 -5.50
N GLU A 422 -21.13 16.68 -5.30
CA GLU A 422 -19.66 16.70 -5.25
C GLU A 422 -19.13 15.80 -4.13
N VAL A 423 -19.66 15.96 -2.91
CA VAL A 423 -19.15 15.21 -1.75
C VAL A 423 -19.54 13.74 -1.78
N CYS A 424 -20.71 13.38 -2.35
CA CYS A 424 -21.04 11.99 -2.61
C CYS A 424 -20.09 11.38 -3.66
N GLY A 425 -19.76 12.12 -4.71
CA GLY A 425 -18.80 11.68 -5.72
C GLY A 425 -17.39 11.48 -5.13
N GLU A 426 -16.95 12.37 -4.23
CA GLU A 426 -15.71 12.19 -3.46
C GLU A 426 -15.77 10.96 -2.55
N ALA A 427 -16.91 10.73 -1.87
CA ALA A 427 -17.09 9.56 -1.00
C ALA A 427 -17.00 8.25 -1.81
N LEU A 428 -17.68 8.15 -2.94
CA LEU A 428 -17.62 6.97 -3.81
C LEU A 428 -16.19 6.70 -4.31
N ARG A 429 -15.47 7.75 -4.73
CA ARG A 429 -14.05 7.67 -5.12
C ARG A 429 -13.11 7.29 -3.96
N ALA A 430 -13.45 7.70 -2.74
CA ALA A 430 -12.70 7.36 -1.53
C ALA A 430 -12.94 5.91 -1.04
N GLY A 431 -13.85 5.17 -1.69
CA GLY A 431 -14.15 3.78 -1.38
C GLY A 431 -15.46 3.56 -0.62
N TYR A 432 -16.23 4.61 -0.29
CA TYR A 432 -17.55 4.39 0.27
C TYR A 432 -18.45 3.67 -0.72
N ARG A 433 -19.27 2.76 -0.20
CA ARG A 433 -20.33 2.08 -0.93
C ARG A 433 -21.70 2.29 -0.33
N HIS A 434 -21.82 3.06 0.76
CA HIS A 434 -23.10 3.38 1.39
C HIS A 434 -23.26 4.88 1.54
N ILE A 435 -24.39 5.41 1.05
CA ILE A 435 -24.77 6.83 1.17
C ILE A 435 -26.06 6.91 1.97
N ASP A 436 -26.01 7.59 3.13
CA ASP A 436 -27.14 7.82 4.01
C ASP A 436 -27.71 9.24 3.85
N SER A 437 -28.98 9.29 3.44
CA SER A 437 -29.75 10.53 3.28
C SER A 437 -31.10 10.44 3.99
N ALA A 438 -31.93 11.47 3.80
CA ALA A 438 -33.33 11.50 4.19
C ALA A 438 -34.07 12.59 3.41
N ALA A 439 -35.37 12.39 3.20
CA ALA A 439 -36.22 13.38 2.54
C ALA A 439 -36.17 14.77 3.20
N SER A 440 -36.05 14.81 4.53
CA SER A 440 -35.94 16.06 5.28
C SER A 440 -34.66 16.84 5.02
N TYR A 441 -33.59 16.19 4.51
CA TYR A 441 -32.29 16.81 4.28
C TYR A 441 -32.27 17.65 3.00
N LYS A 442 -33.26 17.43 2.10
CA LYS A 442 -33.43 18.15 0.83
C LYS A 442 -32.22 18.05 -0.11
N ASN A 443 -31.39 17.01 0.04
CA ASN A 443 -30.17 16.81 -0.71
C ASN A 443 -30.09 15.43 -1.42
N GLU A 444 -31.21 14.70 -1.47
CA GLU A 444 -31.31 13.39 -2.13
C GLU A 444 -31.02 13.45 -3.63
N ALA A 445 -31.46 14.53 -4.31
CA ALA A 445 -31.21 14.72 -5.73
C ALA A 445 -29.71 14.77 -6.06
N GLY A 446 -28.89 15.40 -5.21
CA GLY A 446 -27.44 15.44 -5.36
C GLY A 446 -26.80 14.06 -5.17
N ALA A 447 -27.27 13.29 -4.18
CA ALA A 447 -26.82 11.91 -3.98
C ALA A 447 -27.16 11.03 -5.20
N GLY A 448 -28.39 11.11 -5.71
CA GLY A 448 -28.81 10.38 -6.90
C GLY A 448 -27.99 10.75 -8.15
N ALA A 449 -27.69 12.05 -8.33
CA ALA A 449 -26.84 12.52 -9.42
C ALA A 449 -25.40 11.96 -9.32
N ALA A 450 -24.81 11.94 -8.13
CA ALA A 450 -23.48 11.38 -7.90
C ALA A 450 -23.43 9.87 -8.20
N ILE A 451 -24.43 9.11 -7.73
CA ILE A 451 -24.54 7.67 -7.98
C ILE A 451 -24.63 7.39 -9.49
N LYS A 452 -25.41 8.18 -10.23
CA LYS A 452 -25.54 8.01 -11.69
C LYS A 452 -24.28 8.39 -12.47
N LYS A 453 -23.51 9.35 -11.95
CA LYS A 453 -22.25 9.78 -12.58
C LYS A 453 -21.10 8.80 -12.35
N ALA A 454 -21.15 8.00 -11.29
CA ALA A 454 -20.18 6.95 -11.00
C ALA A 454 -20.38 5.72 -11.90
N THR A 455 -20.14 5.89 -13.22
CA THR A 455 -20.35 4.83 -14.21
C THR A 455 -19.35 3.66 -14.11
N ASP A 456 -18.28 3.87 -13.35
CA ASP A 456 -17.24 2.89 -13.00
C ASP A 456 -17.65 1.96 -11.85
N ILE A 457 -18.74 2.25 -11.14
CA ILE A 457 -19.26 1.44 -10.03
C ILE A 457 -20.66 0.93 -10.38
N PRO A 458 -20.90 -0.39 -10.41
CA PRO A 458 -22.24 -0.92 -10.61
C PRO A 458 -23.23 -0.39 -9.56
N ARG A 459 -24.44 0.03 -9.97
CA ARG A 459 -25.49 0.49 -9.05
C ARG A 459 -25.79 -0.54 -7.95
N SER A 460 -25.64 -1.83 -8.25
CA SER A 460 -25.81 -2.94 -7.30
C SER A 460 -24.81 -2.94 -6.15
N GLU A 461 -23.65 -2.31 -6.31
CA GLU A 461 -22.62 -2.18 -5.27
C GLU A 461 -22.79 -0.94 -4.39
N ILE A 462 -23.65 0.00 -4.79
CA ILE A 462 -23.92 1.22 -4.02
C ILE A 462 -25.18 1.00 -3.19
N PHE A 463 -25.09 1.14 -1.87
CA PHE A 463 -26.20 1.06 -0.94
C PHE A 463 -26.73 2.48 -0.64
N PHE A 464 -27.93 2.81 -1.13
CA PHE A 464 -28.55 4.11 -0.86
C PHE A 464 -29.64 4.01 0.21
N THR A 465 -29.53 4.85 1.24
CA THR A 465 -30.50 4.94 2.34
C THR A 465 -31.27 6.25 2.31
N SER A 466 -32.59 6.19 2.50
CA SER A 466 -33.44 7.35 2.75
C SER A 466 -34.42 7.10 3.90
N LYS A 467 -35.14 8.16 4.31
CA LYS A 467 -36.04 8.14 5.47
C LYS A 467 -37.32 8.92 5.21
N VAL A 468 -38.44 8.33 5.65
CA VAL A 468 -39.76 8.94 5.63
C VAL A 468 -39.94 9.89 6.81
N ARG A 469 -40.34 11.14 6.54
CA ARG A 469 -40.56 12.18 7.56
C ARG A 469 -41.97 12.16 8.17
N LEU A 470 -43.00 12.09 7.32
CA LEU A 470 -44.40 12.14 7.74
C LEU A 470 -44.91 10.71 7.93
N ILE A 471 -45.22 10.35 9.17
CA ILE A 471 -45.47 8.96 9.57
C ILE A 471 -46.98 8.66 9.54
N ASN A 472 -47.46 8.29 8.37
CA ASN A 472 -48.75 7.65 8.13
C ASN A 472 -48.69 6.89 6.78
N TYR A 473 -49.71 6.10 6.45
CA TYR A 473 -49.71 5.26 5.25
C TYR A 473 -49.56 6.07 3.95
N GLU A 474 -50.42 7.07 3.72
CA GLU A 474 -50.46 7.82 2.45
C GLU A 474 -49.17 8.61 2.21
N ASP A 475 -48.71 9.35 3.21
CA ASP A 475 -47.49 10.16 3.09
C ASP A 475 -46.24 9.29 2.98
N SER A 476 -46.18 8.14 3.68
CA SER A 476 -45.04 7.23 3.57
C SER A 476 -44.94 6.62 2.18
N LYS A 477 -46.08 6.20 1.62
CA LYS A 477 -46.17 5.68 0.25
C LYS A 477 -45.76 6.73 -0.76
N ALA A 478 -46.29 7.95 -0.63
CA ALA A 478 -45.93 9.07 -1.51
C ALA A 478 -44.45 9.45 -1.41
N GLN A 479 -43.85 9.37 -0.22
CA GLN A 479 -42.45 9.71 -0.01
C GLN A 479 -41.50 8.73 -0.72
N VAL A 480 -41.80 7.42 -0.73
CA VAL A 480 -40.99 6.44 -1.47
C VAL A 480 -40.95 6.79 -2.96
N GLU A 481 -42.11 7.06 -3.58
CA GLU A 481 -42.18 7.47 -4.99
C GLU A 481 -41.43 8.78 -5.24
N LYS A 482 -41.56 9.73 -4.32
CA LYS A 482 -40.90 11.02 -4.42
C LYS A 482 -39.38 10.87 -4.37
N THR A 483 -38.85 10.09 -3.44
CA THR A 483 -37.40 9.84 -3.33
C THR A 483 -36.87 9.13 -4.59
N LEU A 484 -37.56 8.12 -5.13
CA LEU A 484 -37.19 7.48 -6.39
C LEU A 484 -37.17 8.49 -7.55
N LYS A 485 -38.16 9.39 -7.63
CA LYS A 485 -38.22 10.42 -8.67
C LYS A 485 -37.11 11.47 -8.53
N GLU A 486 -36.84 11.95 -7.31
CA GLU A 486 -35.86 13.00 -7.04
C GLU A 486 -34.42 12.51 -7.25
N THR A 487 -34.11 11.31 -6.79
CA THR A 487 -32.81 10.66 -7.03
C THR A 487 -32.70 10.12 -8.47
N GLY A 488 -33.85 9.77 -9.03
CA GLY A 488 -34.01 9.07 -10.30
C GLY A 488 -33.42 7.66 -10.30
N LEU A 489 -33.27 7.03 -9.13
CA LEU A 489 -32.86 5.63 -9.00
C LEU A 489 -34.04 4.69 -9.29
N GLU A 490 -33.75 3.47 -9.70
CA GLU A 490 -34.76 2.44 -9.97
C GLU A 490 -35.30 1.80 -8.69
N TYR A 491 -34.45 1.68 -7.67
CA TYR A 491 -34.78 1.15 -6.35
C TYR A 491 -33.96 1.85 -5.24
N ILE A 492 -34.44 1.72 -4.01
CA ILE A 492 -33.79 2.18 -2.77
C ILE A 492 -33.30 0.96 -2.00
N ASP A 493 -32.05 0.97 -1.51
CA ASP A 493 -31.51 -0.18 -0.77
C ASP A 493 -32.09 -0.26 0.64
N LEU A 494 -32.22 0.89 1.33
CA LEU A 494 -32.81 0.97 2.66
C LEU A 494 -33.75 2.17 2.81
N MET A 495 -34.99 1.93 3.25
CA MET A 495 -35.92 2.99 3.63
C MET A 495 -36.27 2.87 5.11
N LEU A 496 -36.06 3.95 5.86
CA LEU A 496 -36.33 3.99 7.31
C LEU A 496 -37.53 4.90 7.62
N LEU A 497 -38.28 4.58 8.69
CA LEU A 497 -39.15 5.56 9.34
C LEU A 497 -38.29 6.47 10.22
N HIS A 498 -38.22 7.78 9.92
CA HIS A 498 -37.19 8.66 10.47
C HIS A 498 -37.29 8.87 12.00
N CYS A 499 -38.49 8.98 12.54
CA CYS A 499 -38.76 9.15 13.97
C CYS A 499 -40.11 8.51 14.32
N PRO A 500 -40.40 8.19 15.60
CA PRO A 500 -41.64 7.54 16.01
C PRO A 500 -42.85 8.49 16.07
N TYR A 501 -42.99 9.40 15.10
CA TYR A 501 -44.15 10.30 14.99
C TYR A 501 -45.43 9.56 14.54
N GLY A 502 -46.55 10.27 14.45
CA GLY A 502 -47.80 9.76 13.87
C GLY A 502 -48.67 8.91 14.80
N GLY A 503 -48.23 8.68 16.05
CA GLY A 503 -48.93 7.81 17.00
C GLY A 503 -48.93 6.34 16.55
N SER A 504 -49.62 5.49 17.32
CA SER A 504 -49.64 4.03 17.07
C SER A 504 -50.15 3.69 15.66
N GLU A 505 -51.30 4.23 15.28
CA GLU A 505 -51.92 3.95 13.98
C GLU A 505 -51.13 4.51 12.81
N GLY A 506 -50.56 5.71 12.96
CA GLY A 506 -49.70 6.30 11.93
C GLY A 506 -48.45 5.45 11.69
N ARG A 507 -47.81 4.94 12.75
CA ARG A 507 -46.67 4.02 12.65
C ARG A 507 -47.03 2.70 11.99
N LYS A 508 -48.17 2.09 12.37
CA LYS A 508 -48.68 0.86 11.72
C LYS A 508 -48.91 1.09 10.23
N GLY A 509 -49.58 2.18 9.87
CA GLY A 509 -49.83 2.56 8.48
C GLY A 509 -48.56 2.83 7.68
N ALA A 510 -47.62 3.59 8.26
CA ALA A 510 -46.34 3.90 7.63
C ALA A 510 -45.50 2.63 7.39
N TRP A 511 -45.45 1.73 8.37
CA TRP A 511 -44.78 0.44 8.21
C TRP A 511 -45.39 -0.40 7.10
N LYS A 512 -46.73 -0.52 7.07
CA LYS A 512 -47.44 -1.20 5.98
C LYS A 512 -47.08 -0.63 4.60
N ALA A 513 -46.98 0.68 4.45
CA ALA A 513 -46.58 1.31 3.20
C ALA A 513 -45.15 0.91 2.77
N LEU A 514 -44.21 0.80 3.72
CA LEU A 514 -42.85 0.32 3.43
C LEU A 514 -42.82 -1.16 3.04
N VAL A 515 -43.62 -2.01 3.68
CA VAL A 515 -43.74 -3.43 3.31
C VAL A 515 -44.30 -3.58 1.88
N GLU A 516 -45.33 -2.83 1.52
CA GLU A 516 -45.86 -2.82 0.15
C GLU A 516 -44.82 -2.33 -0.87
N ALA A 517 -44.02 -1.32 -0.52
CA ALA A 517 -42.94 -0.83 -1.37
C ALA A 517 -41.82 -1.89 -1.55
N GLN A 518 -41.55 -2.66 -0.51
CA GLN A 518 -40.59 -3.78 -0.56
C GLN A 518 -41.09 -4.89 -1.49
N GLU A 519 -42.35 -5.30 -1.36
CA GLU A 519 -42.97 -6.30 -2.23
C GLU A 519 -43.03 -5.84 -3.70
N ALA A 520 -43.21 -4.54 -3.93
CA ALA A 520 -43.19 -3.94 -5.27
C ALA A 520 -41.77 -3.83 -5.86
N GLY A 521 -40.71 -4.22 -5.14
CA GLY A 521 -39.32 -4.13 -5.58
C GLY A 521 -38.73 -2.72 -5.58
N LYS A 522 -39.45 -1.73 -5.03
CA LYS A 522 -39.01 -0.33 -4.96
C LYS A 522 -38.00 -0.09 -3.84
N VAL A 523 -38.07 -0.91 -2.80
CA VAL A 523 -37.20 -0.86 -1.62
C VAL A 523 -36.68 -2.27 -1.34
N ARG A 524 -35.39 -2.45 -1.04
CA ARG A 524 -34.83 -3.78 -0.70
C ARG A 524 -34.99 -4.10 0.78
N SER A 525 -34.60 -3.17 1.64
CA SER A 525 -34.61 -3.31 3.10
C SER A 525 -35.40 -2.19 3.75
N ILE A 526 -36.07 -2.50 4.87
CA ILE A 526 -36.86 -1.54 5.64
C ILE A 526 -36.44 -1.57 7.11
N GLY A 527 -36.60 -0.43 7.78
CA GLY A 527 -36.18 -0.26 9.17
C GLY A 527 -36.71 1.02 9.80
N VAL A 528 -36.14 1.43 10.93
CA VAL A 528 -36.55 2.63 11.66
C VAL A 528 -35.36 3.43 12.18
N SER A 529 -35.56 4.71 12.46
CA SER A 529 -34.58 5.57 13.11
C SER A 529 -35.20 6.24 14.33
N ASN A 530 -34.42 6.33 15.41
CA ASN A 530 -34.80 7.01 16.64
C ASN A 530 -36.01 6.43 17.40
N TYR A 531 -36.27 5.12 17.30
CA TYR A 531 -37.33 4.45 18.06
C TYR A 531 -36.81 3.95 19.41
N GLY A 532 -37.32 4.48 20.53
CA GLY A 532 -37.07 3.86 21.84
C GLY A 532 -37.58 2.41 21.91
N VAL A 533 -37.06 1.60 22.85
CA VAL A 533 -37.43 0.17 23.01
C VAL A 533 -38.96 -0.04 23.04
N HIS A 534 -39.69 0.79 23.76
CA HIS A 534 -41.16 0.72 23.83
C HIS A 534 -41.85 0.97 22.47
N HIS A 535 -41.27 1.80 21.60
CA HIS A 535 -41.76 1.99 20.24
C HIS A 535 -41.42 0.78 19.35
N LEU A 536 -40.26 0.17 19.54
CA LEU A 536 -39.85 -1.03 18.81
C LEU A 536 -40.74 -2.23 19.16
N ASP A 537 -41.02 -2.46 20.45
CA ASP A 537 -41.92 -3.52 20.90
C ASP A 537 -43.35 -3.32 20.35
N GLN A 538 -43.83 -2.08 20.29
CA GLN A 538 -45.11 -1.77 19.65
C GLN A 538 -45.07 -2.05 18.14
N LEU A 539 -43.97 -1.72 17.47
CA LEU A 539 -43.83 -2.00 16.04
C LEU A 539 -43.79 -3.51 15.76
N GLU A 540 -43.15 -4.31 16.61
CA GLU A 540 -43.20 -5.78 16.51
C GLU A 540 -44.63 -6.33 16.67
N ALA A 541 -45.43 -5.73 17.57
CA ALA A 541 -46.85 -6.08 17.67
C ALA A 541 -47.61 -5.74 16.37
N HIS A 542 -47.36 -4.55 15.80
CA HIS A 542 -47.94 -4.14 14.52
C HIS A 542 -47.51 -5.04 13.35
N ILE A 543 -46.26 -5.49 13.33
CA ILE A 543 -45.75 -6.45 12.34
C ILE A 543 -46.53 -7.76 12.42
N LYS A 544 -46.72 -8.31 13.63
CA LYS A 544 -47.50 -9.55 13.84
C LYS A 544 -48.96 -9.40 13.43
N GLU A 545 -49.57 -8.26 13.74
CA GLU A 545 -50.92 -7.94 13.26
C GLU A 545 -50.98 -7.90 11.73
N LEU A 546 -50.02 -7.23 11.08
CA LEU A 546 -49.94 -7.18 9.62
C LEU A 546 -49.66 -8.56 9.00
N GLU A 547 -48.86 -9.42 9.61
CA GLU A 547 -48.67 -10.81 9.17
C GLU A 547 -49.99 -11.58 9.18
N ALA A 548 -50.77 -11.45 10.27
CA ALA A 548 -52.08 -12.08 10.38
C ALA A 548 -53.08 -11.54 9.34
N GLU A 549 -53.08 -10.22 9.10
CA GLU A 549 -53.95 -9.56 8.12
C GLU A 549 -53.57 -9.91 6.67
N ARG A 550 -52.28 -10.16 6.38
CA ARG A 550 -51.74 -10.25 5.01
C ARG A 550 -51.34 -11.66 4.57
N GLY A 551 -51.73 -12.69 5.31
CA GLY A 551 -51.66 -14.08 4.84
C GLY A 551 -50.46 -14.89 5.30
N GLY A 552 -49.90 -14.59 6.48
CA GLY A 552 -48.98 -15.48 7.19
C GLY A 552 -47.58 -14.92 7.45
N ALA A 553 -46.72 -15.75 8.03
CA ALA A 553 -45.37 -15.39 8.46
C ALA A 553 -44.55 -14.73 7.33
N GLY A 554 -43.84 -13.65 7.67
CA GLY A 554 -43.04 -12.85 6.75
C GLY A 554 -43.81 -11.76 5.98
N LYS A 555 -45.16 -11.80 5.96
CA LYS A 555 -45.98 -10.82 5.21
C LYS A 555 -46.16 -9.45 5.90
N GLY A 556 -45.73 -9.33 7.15
CA GLY A 556 -45.64 -8.06 7.87
C GLY A 556 -44.30 -7.35 7.70
N GLY A 557 -43.36 -7.93 6.94
CA GLY A 557 -42.00 -7.43 6.80
C GLY A 557 -41.15 -7.66 8.05
N ALA A 558 -39.89 -7.25 7.98
CA ALA A 558 -38.94 -7.36 9.09
C ALA A 558 -38.18 -6.05 9.28
N ILE A 559 -37.88 -5.71 10.54
CA ILE A 559 -36.95 -4.63 10.86
C ILE A 559 -35.54 -5.15 10.57
N ASN A 560 -34.88 -4.58 9.55
CA ASN A 560 -33.53 -5.01 9.15
C ASN A 560 -32.46 -4.12 9.78
N VAL A 561 -32.76 -2.83 9.86
CA VAL A 561 -31.82 -1.81 10.35
C VAL A 561 -32.53 -0.88 11.32
N VAL A 562 -31.81 -0.49 12.35
CA VAL A 562 -32.21 0.59 13.24
C VAL A 562 -31.09 1.64 13.34
N GLN A 563 -31.45 2.92 13.26
CA GLN A 563 -30.45 4.00 13.17
C GLN A 563 -30.58 5.01 14.33
N TYR A 564 -29.49 5.26 15.06
CA TYR A 564 -29.46 6.13 16.25
C TYR A 564 -28.17 6.94 16.38
N GLU A 565 -28.21 7.97 17.24
CA GLU A 565 -27.00 8.60 17.75
C GLU A 565 -26.27 7.63 18.68
N ILE A 566 -25.11 7.14 18.25
CA ILE A 566 -24.29 6.24 19.04
C ILE A 566 -22.82 6.64 18.96
N HIS A 567 -22.21 6.81 20.13
CA HIS A 567 -20.79 7.09 20.34
C HIS A 567 -20.44 6.77 21.81
N PRO A 568 -19.16 6.78 22.24
CA PRO A 568 -18.76 6.39 23.59
C PRO A 568 -19.56 7.05 24.75
N TRP A 569 -19.96 8.31 24.59
CA TRP A 569 -20.76 9.09 25.55
C TRP A 569 -22.29 9.03 25.35
N CYS A 570 -22.76 8.21 24.42
CA CYS A 570 -24.17 7.95 24.14
C CYS A 570 -24.27 6.53 23.58
N ALA A 571 -23.93 5.53 24.38
CA ALA A 571 -23.72 4.17 23.90
C ALA A 571 -25.01 3.41 23.53
N ARG A 572 -26.17 3.86 24.03
CA ARG A 572 -27.50 3.25 23.78
C ARG A 572 -27.52 1.73 23.95
N ASN A 573 -26.94 1.26 25.06
CA ASN A 573 -26.79 -0.17 25.35
C ASN A 573 -28.13 -0.94 25.37
N ASP A 574 -29.22 -0.27 25.75
CA ASP A 574 -30.58 -0.80 25.72
C ASP A 574 -31.00 -1.18 24.30
N ILE A 575 -30.82 -0.27 23.34
CA ILE A 575 -31.14 -0.46 21.92
C ILE A 575 -30.19 -1.48 21.28
N ALA A 576 -28.89 -1.38 21.56
CA ALA A 576 -27.90 -2.32 21.04
C ALA A 576 -28.20 -3.77 21.48
N THR A 577 -28.57 -3.95 22.76
CA THR A 577 -28.95 -5.26 23.30
C THR A 577 -30.24 -5.77 22.66
N TRP A 578 -31.27 -4.92 22.56
CA TRP A 578 -32.56 -5.28 21.95
C TRP A 578 -32.39 -5.72 20.49
N SER A 579 -31.53 -5.02 19.74
CA SER A 579 -31.27 -5.26 18.31
C SER A 579 -30.44 -6.53 18.09
N LYS A 580 -29.39 -6.73 18.89
CA LYS A 580 -28.53 -7.93 18.81
C LYS A 580 -29.31 -9.23 19.04
N GLN A 581 -30.27 -9.23 19.98
CA GLN A 581 -31.14 -10.38 20.23
C GLN A 581 -32.02 -10.77 19.04
N ARG A 582 -32.20 -9.87 18.07
CA ARG A 582 -33.09 -10.03 16.91
C ARG A 582 -32.33 -10.06 15.58
N GLY A 583 -31.00 -10.09 15.59
CA GLY A 583 -30.18 -10.01 14.38
C GLY A 583 -30.33 -8.70 13.60
N ILE A 584 -30.76 -7.63 14.27
CA ILE A 584 -31.01 -6.33 13.62
C ILE A 584 -29.73 -5.51 13.63
N THR A 585 -29.33 -5.02 12.45
CA THR A 585 -28.14 -4.17 12.30
C THR A 585 -28.39 -2.78 12.86
N VAL A 586 -27.41 -2.25 13.60
CA VAL A 586 -27.47 -0.92 14.19
C VAL A 586 -26.58 0.04 13.40
N GLU A 587 -27.16 1.09 12.85
CA GLU A 587 -26.44 2.22 12.26
C GLU A 587 -26.24 3.34 13.29
N ALA A 588 -25.01 3.84 13.36
CA ALA A 588 -24.59 4.89 14.30
C ALA A 588 -24.38 6.21 13.54
N TYR A 589 -25.34 7.14 13.62
CA TYR A 589 -25.14 8.51 13.15
C TYR A 589 -24.45 9.38 14.20
N SER A 590 -23.84 10.47 13.75
CA SER A 590 -22.96 11.33 14.58
C SER A 590 -21.87 10.57 15.35
N PRO A 591 -21.20 9.56 14.77
CA PRO A 591 -20.22 8.73 15.50
C PRO A 591 -19.01 9.53 16.00
N LEU A 592 -18.78 10.70 15.40
CA LEU A 592 -17.69 11.63 15.73
C LEU A 592 -18.07 12.72 16.75
N VAL A 593 -19.26 12.61 17.38
CA VAL A 593 -19.75 13.57 18.40
C VAL A 593 -19.73 15.03 17.90
N ARG A 594 -19.90 15.23 16.58
CA ARG A 594 -19.74 16.53 15.89
C ARG A 594 -18.43 17.27 16.17
N GLY A 595 -17.44 16.56 16.71
CA GLY A 595 -16.16 17.10 17.14
C GLY A 595 -16.14 17.85 18.46
N GLU A 596 -17.19 17.74 19.27
CA GLU A 596 -17.26 18.39 20.59
C GLU A 596 -16.33 17.74 21.63
N ARG A 597 -15.83 16.51 21.35
CA ARG A 597 -14.95 15.74 22.23
C ARG A 597 -13.50 15.67 21.77
N TRP A 598 -13.11 16.54 20.84
CA TRP A 598 -11.71 16.60 20.40
C TRP A 598 -10.80 17.05 21.53
N GLY A 599 -9.68 16.34 21.69
CA GLY A 599 -8.69 16.65 22.71
C GLY A 599 -8.94 16.04 24.09
N GLU A 600 -9.99 15.22 24.25
CA GLU A 600 -10.17 14.39 25.45
C GLU A 600 -8.92 13.53 25.69
N GLU A 601 -8.43 13.51 26.93
CA GLU A 601 -7.11 12.93 27.25
C GLU A 601 -7.01 11.46 26.83
N ASN A 602 -8.07 10.69 27.06
CA ASN A 602 -8.11 9.28 26.67
C ASN A 602 -8.14 9.11 25.15
N LEU A 603 -8.95 9.91 24.44
CA LEU A 603 -9.06 9.82 22.98
C LEU A 603 -7.74 10.20 22.30
N GLN A 604 -7.03 11.21 22.82
CA GLN A 604 -5.69 11.58 22.35
C GLN A 604 -4.65 10.50 22.59
N LYS A 605 -4.70 9.84 23.75
CA LYS A 605 -3.80 8.72 24.06
C LYS A 605 -3.99 7.57 23.07
N LEU A 606 -5.25 7.21 22.79
CA LEU A 606 -5.58 6.15 21.83
C LEU A 606 -5.20 6.53 20.40
N ALA A 607 -5.51 7.76 19.97
CA ALA A 607 -5.10 8.28 18.67
C ALA A 607 -3.57 8.19 18.47
N LYS A 608 -2.79 8.57 19.48
CA LYS A 608 -1.33 8.44 19.47
C LYS A 608 -0.86 6.99 19.50
N LYS A 609 -1.49 6.13 20.32
CA LYS A 609 -1.15 4.71 20.46
C LYS A 609 -1.28 3.99 19.11
N HIS A 610 -2.36 4.27 18.38
CA HIS A 610 -2.68 3.62 17.11
C HIS A 610 -2.12 4.36 15.89
N SER A 611 -1.48 5.52 16.07
CA SER A 611 -1.08 6.42 14.97
C SER A 611 -2.23 6.79 14.03
N LYS A 612 -3.41 7.00 14.61
CA LYS A 612 -4.66 7.34 13.91
C LYS A 612 -5.21 8.67 14.40
N SER A 613 -6.12 9.25 13.62
CA SER A 613 -6.88 10.42 14.08
C SER A 613 -7.90 10.03 15.15
N GLU A 614 -8.29 10.99 15.99
CA GLU A 614 -9.37 10.83 16.96
C GLU A 614 -10.68 10.39 16.29
N ALA A 615 -10.93 10.84 15.06
CA ALA A 615 -12.08 10.42 14.27
C ALA A 615 -12.02 8.93 13.90
N GLN A 616 -10.88 8.45 13.40
CA GLN A 616 -10.69 7.04 13.07
C GLN A 616 -10.84 6.13 14.30
N VAL A 617 -10.34 6.55 15.47
CA VAL A 617 -10.53 5.80 16.73
C VAL A 617 -12.02 5.64 17.07
N LEU A 618 -12.82 6.70 16.96
CA LEU A 618 -14.26 6.63 17.23
C LEU A 618 -15.01 5.77 16.19
N LEU A 619 -14.62 5.84 14.92
CA LEU A 619 -15.18 4.98 13.88
C LEU A 619 -14.84 3.51 14.12
N ARG A 620 -13.59 3.21 14.46
CA ARG A 620 -13.16 1.84 14.78
C ARG A 620 -13.85 1.30 16.02
N TRP A 621 -14.04 2.12 17.06
CA TRP A 621 -14.85 1.76 18.22
C TRP A 621 -16.27 1.36 17.81
N SER A 622 -16.88 2.12 16.90
CA SER A 622 -18.24 1.83 16.43
C SER A 622 -18.29 0.50 15.65
N LEU A 623 -17.31 0.27 14.77
CA LEU A 623 -17.18 -0.98 14.00
C LEU A 623 -16.99 -2.20 14.92
N GLN A 624 -16.07 -2.15 15.88
CA GLN A 624 -15.82 -3.26 16.80
C GLN A 624 -16.95 -3.52 17.79
N LYS A 625 -17.86 -2.55 18.01
CA LYS A 625 -19.13 -2.80 18.72
C LYS A 625 -20.18 -3.48 17.82
N GLY A 626 -19.91 -3.66 16.54
CA GLY A 626 -20.82 -4.26 15.55
C GLY A 626 -21.81 -3.28 14.96
N TYR A 627 -21.50 -1.98 14.96
CA TYR A 627 -22.36 -0.93 14.40
C TYR A 627 -21.85 -0.47 13.04
N VAL A 628 -22.76 0.10 12.23
CA VAL A 628 -22.44 0.77 10.97
C VAL A 628 -22.30 2.27 11.21
N PRO A 629 -21.09 2.83 11.41
CA PRO A 629 -20.92 4.26 11.59
C PRO A 629 -21.21 5.05 10.32
N LEU A 630 -21.84 6.22 10.50
CA LEU A 630 -22.20 7.16 9.44
C LEU A 630 -21.45 8.51 9.60
N PRO A 631 -20.12 8.58 9.40
CA PRO A 631 -19.41 9.85 9.41
C PRO A 631 -19.91 10.78 8.30
N LYS A 632 -19.95 12.08 8.62
CA LYS A 632 -20.23 13.15 7.66
C LYS A 632 -19.05 14.09 7.57
N SER A 633 -18.65 14.44 6.36
CA SER A 633 -17.64 15.48 6.09
C SER A 633 -17.87 16.11 4.72
N VAL A 634 -17.64 17.41 4.58
CA VAL A 634 -17.56 18.09 3.27
C VAL A 634 -16.11 18.34 2.84
N THR A 635 -15.14 17.95 3.69
CA THR A 635 -13.71 18.12 3.43
C THR A 635 -13.15 16.83 2.82
N PRO A 636 -12.61 16.84 1.58
CA PRO A 636 -12.18 15.63 0.88
C PRO A 636 -11.12 14.80 1.61
N SER A 637 -10.16 15.43 2.30
CA SER A 637 -9.16 14.69 3.09
C SER A 637 -9.80 13.87 4.20
N ARG A 638 -10.72 14.46 4.98
CA ARG A 638 -11.46 13.76 6.04
C ARG A 638 -12.38 12.67 5.49
N ILE A 639 -12.96 12.86 4.30
CA ILE A 639 -13.76 11.82 3.65
C ILE A 639 -12.88 10.58 3.43
N ARG A 640 -11.68 10.75 2.87
CA ARG A 640 -10.70 9.67 2.67
C ARG A 640 -10.17 9.09 3.98
N ASP A 641 -9.82 9.93 4.95
CA ASP A 641 -9.28 9.44 6.23
C ASP A 641 -10.28 8.55 6.99
N ASN A 642 -11.58 8.88 6.87
CA ASN A 642 -12.66 8.13 7.52
C ASN A 642 -12.91 6.74 6.90
N THR A 643 -12.37 6.43 5.70
CA THR A 643 -12.44 5.06 5.13
C THR A 643 -11.28 4.19 5.60
N ASN A 644 -10.18 4.79 6.04
CA ASN A 644 -8.99 4.09 6.54
C ASN A 644 -9.17 3.65 8.01
N VAL A 645 -10.16 2.78 8.25
CA VAL A 645 -10.58 2.31 9.58
C VAL A 645 -10.56 0.78 9.74
N PHE A 646 -10.19 0.06 8.67
CA PHE A 646 -10.07 -1.41 8.67
C PHE A 646 -8.63 -1.90 8.87
N ASP A 647 -7.65 -1.00 8.78
CA ASP A 647 -6.21 -1.32 8.84
C ASP A 647 -5.63 -1.27 10.27
N PHE A 648 -6.47 -1.15 11.29
CA PHE A 648 -6.08 -1.20 12.69
C PHE A 648 -7.23 -1.67 13.58
N GLU A 649 -6.92 -2.10 14.80
CA GLU A 649 -7.90 -2.55 15.78
C GLU A 649 -7.60 -1.96 17.17
N LEU A 650 -8.65 -1.58 17.90
CA LEU A 650 -8.56 -1.21 19.32
C LEU A 650 -8.53 -2.48 20.17
N SER A 651 -7.55 -2.59 21.08
CA SER A 651 -7.51 -3.72 22.00
C SER A 651 -8.72 -3.72 22.95
N GLU A 652 -9.02 -4.85 23.59
CA GLU A 652 -10.09 -4.92 24.60
C GLU A 652 -9.93 -3.86 25.69
N GLU A 653 -8.69 -3.59 26.12
CA GLU A 653 -8.38 -2.54 27.09
C GLU A 653 -8.69 -1.14 26.56
N ASP A 654 -8.36 -0.87 25.29
CA ASP A 654 -8.65 0.41 24.65
C ASP A 654 -10.16 0.61 24.51
N MET A 655 -10.88 -0.43 24.07
CA MET A 655 -12.33 -0.44 23.96
C MET A 655 -12.98 -0.17 25.32
N LYS A 656 -12.49 -0.82 26.38
CA LYS A 656 -12.96 -0.62 27.76
C LYS A 656 -12.66 0.78 28.29
N SER A 657 -11.53 1.37 27.90
CA SER A 657 -11.16 2.74 28.30
C SER A 657 -12.13 3.80 27.73
N LEU A 658 -12.76 3.49 26.58
CA LEU A 658 -13.77 4.33 25.95
C LEU A 658 -15.18 4.09 26.51
N GLU A 659 -15.40 3.07 27.35
CA GLU A 659 -16.72 2.84 27.93
C GLU A 659 -17.04 3.90 28.97
N THR A 660 -18.15 4.61 28.74
CA THR A 660 -18.66 5.61 29.67
C THR A 660 -20.09 5.28 30.08
N THR A 661 -20.49 5.72 31.27
CA THR A 661 -21.89 5.73 31.71
C THR A 661 -22.55 7.08 31.47
N GLU A 662 -21.87 7.99 30.77
CA GLU A 662 -22.39 9.32 30.47
C GLU A 662 -23.52 9.23 29.44
N TYR A 663 -24.49 10.12 29.57
CA TYR A 663 -25.55 10.30 28.59
C TYR A 663 -25.48 11.73 28.04
N ALA A 664 -24.66 11.92 27.01
CA ALA A 664 -24.39 13.22 26.39
C ALA A 664 -24.71 13.20 24.88
N PRO A 665 -25.99 13.16 24.50
CA PRO A 665 -26.39 13.25 23.09
C PRO A 665 -26.07 14.64 22.52
N VAL A 666 -25.57 14.70 21.28
CA VAL A 666 -25.39 15.96 20.52
C VAL A 666 -26.51 16.17 19.49
N CYS A 667 -27.44 15.23 19.39
CA CYS A 667 -28.67 15.30 18.61
C CYS A 667 -29.90 15.27 19.52
N TRP A 668 -31.05 15.55 18.91
CA TRP A 668 -32.32 15.42 19.62
C TRP A 668 -32.64 13.94 19.86
N ASP A 669 -33.03 13.60 21.10
CA ASP A 669 -33.44 12.25 21.47
C ASP A 669 -34.97 12.12 21.64
N PRO A 670 -35.69 11.55 20.65
CA PRO A 670 -37.12 11.29 20.75
C PRO A 670 -37.49 10.09 21.62
N ALA A 671 -36.54 9.32 22.15
CA ALA A 671 -36.85 8.20 23.06
C ALA A 671 -37.25 8.69 24.46
N ILE A 672 -36.79 9.88 24.87
CA ILE A 672 -37.06 10.47 26.19
C ILE A 672 -37.72 11.85 26.12
N THR A 673 -37.68 12.51 24.96
CA THR A 673 -38.30 13.83 24.78
C THR A 673 -39.72 13.66 24.23
N PRO A 674 -40.73 14.43 24.72
CA PRO A 674 -42.06 14.41 24.14
C PRO A 674 -42.04 14.66 22.64
N LEU A 675 -42.82 13.89 21.88
CA LEU A 675 -42.97 14.02 20.43
C LEU A 675 -43.84 15.22 20.01
N GLU A 676 -44.17 16.11 20.94
CA GLU A 676 -45.06 17.25 20.74
C GLU A 676 -44.25 18.56 20.60
N GLY A 677 -44.15 19.06 19.36
CA GLY A 677 -43.56 20.35 19.03
C GLY A 677 -43.56 20.60 17.50
N PRO A 678 -43.55 21.87 17.02
CA PRO A 678 -43.58 22.13 15.58
C PRO A 678 -42.33 21.55 14.92
N LEU A 679 -42.51 21.05 13.70
CA LEU A 679 -41.45 20.56 12.81
C LEU A 679 -40.46 21.68 12.43
N SER A 680 -39.64 22.16 13.36
CA SER A 680 -38.60 23.17 13.11
C SER A 680 -37.22 22.54 13.18
N GLY A 681 -36.57 22.45 12.02
CA GLY A 681 -35.25 21.89 11.77
C GLY A 681 -35.10 21.52 10.32
#